data_AF-A0A022J191-F1
#
_entry.id   AF-A0A022J191-F1
#
_cell.length_a   1.000
_cell.length_b   1.000
_cell.length_c   1.000
_cell.angle_alpha   90.00
_cell.angle_beta   90.00
_cell.angle_gamma   90.00
#
_symmetry.space_group_name_H-M   'P 1'
#
loop_
_entity.id
_entity.type
_entity.pdbx_description
1 polymer ?
#
loop_
_entity_poly.entity_id
_entity_poly.type
_entity_poly.pdbx_seq_one_letter_code
_entity_poly.pdbx_strand_id
1 'polypeptide(L)'
;MTTASTQPTRREILKWFSGIPFLPLGAMATAATLAGCNDSDDSSVVTPTPQPSKFKNAKFTAMPAPTTAADRATTVVNSKLKIDWENSTSTEYQLAYKPFFKTGDSVPKLGGGTIIAGGYFDVNGNPIMDKSVAGKERQFFSDCPDGSSLIQLEGAKVEGVANPVFHVVQFEYNSKDQAGGDTYGQLPSPIAILTLDQDQKTGHLELKKYFNVDTAPVHGLWITCGASLSPWNTHLSSEEYEPDAFNQGIGGTDPKYLGKYFFGDETKANPYNYGHLPEVTVNPDGTGSIKKHYCLGRISHELIHVMPDNRTALMGDDYTNGGFFMFVADKEKDLSAGTLYVAKYINTLTETSTASIQWIKLGHATSKEIEDLVAGGIKSTDIMESLTTNPNDASYTEITLAKKQLWVKLKPGMEKAAAFLETHRYAALKGASMAFTKMEGTNVNIKDKVAYSALANIQDSMVIGGKGYVAGHNVAFSKKITAGGVLAHKLGNSFTDNEGSAINSEWVPLYSYMLLMGEDLAAKDSLGNTANPDKIASPDNLKFSETLRTLFIGEDSGNHVNNFLWAYNVDTKELTRLLSTPAGAESTGLHAVDSINGWTYIMSNFQHPGDSSSVPEDVKALINQNYNNGYSANVGYITADPIAPSVTTK
;
A
#
# COMPACT_ATOMS: atom_id res chain seq x y z
N MET A 1 -14.10 47.61 -2.79
CA MET A 1 -14.42 47.27 -4.19
C MET A 1 -14.64 45.78 -4.24
N THR A 2 -15.85 45.37 -4.57
CA THR A 2 -16.29 43.97 -4.64
C THR A 2 -15.88 43.36 -5.97
N THR A 3 -15.07 42.30 -5.95
CA THR A 3 -14.84 41.43 -7.10
C THR A 3 -15.57 40.12 -6.88
N ALA A 4 -16.61 39.90 -7.66
CA ALA A 4 -17.42 38.70 -7.67
C ALA A 4 -16.60 37.50 -8.17
N SER A 5 -16.65 36.39 -7.44
CA SER A 5 -16.14 35.10 -7.87
C SER A 5 -17.13 34.45 -8.83
N THR A 6 -16.72 34.21 -10.08
CA THR A 6 -17.49 33.39 -11.03
C THR A 6 -17.31 31.91 -10.67
N GLN A 7 -18.39 31.26 -10.23
CA GLN A 7 -18.50 29.81 -10.13
C GLN A 7 -18.46 29.19 -11.54
N PRO A 8 -17.66 28.13 -11.78
CA PRO A 8 -17.64 27.45 -13.07
C PRO A 8 -18.96 26.73 -13.32
N THR A 9 -19.39 26.74 -14.58
CA THR A 9 -20.69 26.16 -14.96
C THR A 9 -20.62 24.63 -15.00
N ARG A 10 -21.78 23.97 -14.84
CA ARG A 10 -21.94 22.50 -14.91
C ARG A 10 -21.36 21.85 -16.19
N ARG A 11 -21.12 22.65 -17.24
CA ARG A 11 -20.54 22.25 -18.53
C ARG A 11 -18.99 22.26 -18.54
N GLU A 12 -18.36 22.96 -17.60
CA GLU A 12 -16.90 23.00 -17.40
C GLU A 12 -16.43 21.87 -16.48
N ILE A 13 -17.26 21.47 -15.51
CA ILE A 13 -17.03 20.27 -14.67
C ILE A 13 -17.03 18.97 -15.49
N LEU A 14 -17.84 18.91 -16.56
CA LEU A 14 -17.89 17.75 -17.47
C LEU A 14 -16.67 17.63 -18.41
N LYS A 15 -15.82 18.67 -18.52
CA LYS A 15 -14.57 18.60 -19.31
C LYS A 15 -13.39 18.03 -18.52
N TRP A 16 -13.49 17.87 -17.21
CA TRP A 16 -12.43 17.26 -16.38
C TRP A 16 -12.50 15.72 -16.30
N PHE A 17 -13.55 15.10 -16.83
CA PHE A 17 -13.70 13.63 -16.87
C PHE A 17 -13.26 12.99 -18.20
N SER A 18 -12.64 13.71 -19.13
CA SER A 18 -12.22 13.15 -20.42
C SER A 18 -10.75 12.70 -20.42
N GLY A 19 -10.43 11.72 -19.55
CA GLY A 19 -9.24 10.87 -19.65
C GLY A 19 -9.48 9.58 -20.45
N ILE A 20 -10.49 9.57 -21.34
CA ILE A 20 -10.85 8.44 -22.19
C ILE A 20 -10.75 8.92 -23.66
N PRO A 21 -10.06 8.19 -24.56
CA PRO A 21 -9.89 8.64 -25.94
C PRO A 21 -11.23 8.64 -26.68
N PHE A 22 -11.66 9.82 -27.12
CA PHE A 22 -12.90 10.03 -27.86
C PHE A 22 -12.81 9.45 -29.29
N LEU A 23 -13.82 8.68 -29.65
CA LEU A 23 -14.24 8.43 -31.04
C LEU A 23 -14.78 9.72 -31.68
N PRO A 24 -14.69 9.90 -33.01
CA PRO A 24 -15.29 11.05 -33.68
C PRO A 24 -16.79 10.80 -33.89
N LEU A 25 -17.63 11.63 -33.28
CA LEU A 25 -19.07 11.71 -33.60
C LEU A 25 -19.26 12.62 -34.81
N GLY A 26 -19.92 12.06 -35.82
CA GLY A 26 -20.05 12.60 -37.16
C GLY A 26 -20.78 13.93 -37.28
N ALA A 27 -20.29 14.74 -38.22
CA ALA A 27 -21.03 15.84 -38.80
C ALA A 27 -22.10 15.29 -39.75
N MET A 28 -23.37 15.69 -39.53
CA MET A 28 -24.43 15.49 -40.50
C MET A 28 -24.28 16.46 -41.68
N ALA A 29 -24.28 15.87 -42.88
CA ALA A 29 -24.90 16.31 -44.11
C ALA A 29 -24.89 17.82 -44.48
N THR A 30 -24.07 18.16 -45.47
CA THR A 30 -24.52 19.00 -46.59
C THR A 30 -24.18 18.27 -47.88
N ALA A 31 -25.23 17.91 -48.63
CA ALA A 31 -25.11 17.40 -49.98
C ALA A 31 -24.72 18.54 -50.91
N ALA A 32 -23.58 18.41 -51.59
CA ALA A 32 -23.27 19.18 -52.78
C ALA A 32 -22.86 18.19 -53.87
N THR A 33 -23.78 18.01 -54.82
CA THR A 33 -23.54 17.34 -56.09
C THR A 33 -22.45 18.08 -56.87
N LEU A 34 -21.34 17.42 -57.15
CA LEU A 34 -20.49 17.79 -58.28
C LEU A 34 -20.13 16.52 -59.05
N ALA A 35 -20.86 16.32 -60.16
CA ALA A 35 -20.44 15.44 -61.22
C ALA A 35 -19.21 16.07 -61.90
N GLY A 36 -18.13 15.30 -62.01
CA GLY A 36 -16.93 15.69 -62.73
C GLY A 36 -16.14 14.44 -63.09
N CYS A 37 -16.21 14.06 -64.36
CA CYS A 37 -15.42 13.00 -64.97
C CYS A 37 -13.92 13.23 -64.73
N ASN A 38 -13.18 12.21 -64.29
CA ASN A 38 -11.90 11.92 -64.93
C ASN A 38 -11.48 10.46 -64.74
N ASP A 39 -10.99 9.93 -65.84
CA ASP A 39 -10.47 8.60 -66.09
C ASP A 39 -9.09 8.43 -65.44
N SER A 40 -8.87 7.36 -64.68
CA SER A 40 -7.53 6.80 -64.43
C SER A 40 -7.63 5.50 -63.62
N ASP A 41 -7.21 4.41 -64.25
CA ASP A 41 -6.91 3.11 -63.65
C ASP A 41 -5.95 3.26 -62.47
N ASP A 42 -6.45 3.12 -61.24
CA ASP A 42 -5.63 2.70 -60.09
C ASP A 42 -6.53 2.05 -59.04
N SER A 43 -6.82 0.76 -59.23
CA SER A 43 -7.53 -0.06 -58.24
C SER A 43 -6.57 -0.49 -57.12
N SER A 44 -5.95 0.47 -56.42
CA SER A 44 -5.39 0.18 -55.11
C SER A 44 -6.55 0.18 -54.11
N VAL A 45 -7.09 -1.01 -53.83
CA VAL A 45 -7.98 -1.20 -52.69
C VAL A 45 -7.17 -0.87 -51.45
N VAL A 46 -7.30 0.35 -50.94
CA VAL A 46 -6.80 0.71 -49.61
C VAL A 46 -7.68 -0.04 -48.61
N THR A 47 -7.25 -1.24 -48.22
CA THR A 47 -7.85 -1.95 -47.09
C THR A 47 -7.69 -1.05 -45.87
N PRO A 48 -8.79 -0.62 -45.21
CA PRO A 48 -8.68 0.14 -43.97
C PRO A 48 -7.85 -0.67 -43.00
N THR A 49 -6.81 -0.08 -42.43
CA THR A 49 -6.06 -0.72 -41.35
C THR A 49 -7.06 -1.08 -40.24
N PRO A 50 -7.15 -2.35 -39.81
CA PRO A 50 -8.07 -2.74 -38.76
C PRO A 50 -7.85 -1.84 -37.54
N GLN A 51 -8.88 -1.14 -37.11
CA GLN A 51 -8.80 -0.32 -35.90
C GLN A 51 -8.63 -1.26 -34.70
N PRO A 52 -7.72 -0.94 -33.74
CA PRO A 52 -7.59 -1.71 -32.52
C PRO A 52 -8.93 -1.86 -31.79
N SER A 53 -9.29 -3.09 -31.43
CA SER A 53 -10.50 -3.35 -30.62
C SER A 53 -10.22 -3.00 -29.16
N LYS A 54 -11.23 -2.48 -28.47
CA LYS A 54 -11.16 -2.11 -27.06
C LYS A 54 -11.49 -3.29 -26.16
N PHE A 55 -10.95 -3.24 -24.94
CA PHE A 55 -11.26 -4.14 -23.85
C PHE A 55 -12.77 -4.25 -23.58
N LYS A 56 -13.29 -5.47 -23.42
CA LYS A 56 -14.68 -5.72 -22.97
C LYS A 56 -14.73 -6.31 -21.57
N ASN A 57 -14.00 -7.39 -21.32
CA ASN A 57 -13.86 -7.99 -20.00
C ASN A 57 -12.56 -8.82 -19.91
N ALA A 58 -12.20 -9.21 -18.69
CA ALA A 58 -11.09 -10.10 -18.41
C ALA A 58 -11.54 -11.29 -17.55
N LYS A 59 -10.90 -12.44 -17.77
CA LYS A 59 -10.99 -13.59 -16.90
C LYS A 59 -9.60 -14.13 -16.59
N PHE A 60 -9.28 -14.27 -15.31
CA PHE A 60 -8.11 -15.01 -14.87
C PHE A 60 -8.41 -16.51 -14.81
N THR A 61 -7.41 -17.34 -15.12
CA THR A 61 -7.45 -18.79 -14.92
C THR A 61 -6.44 -19.16 -13.84
N ALA A 62 -6.89 -19.90 -12.83
CA ALA A 62 -6.12 -20.22 -11.64
C ALA A 62 -4.90 -21.10 -11.95
N MET A 63 -3.88 -20.98 -11.11
CA MET A 63 -2.85 -22.00 -10.93
C MET A 63 -3.06 -22.78 -9.62
N PRO A 64 -2.65 -24.07 -9.54
CA PRO A 64 -2.61 -24.79 -8.28
C PRO A 64 -1.52 -24.22 -7.34
N ALA A 65 -1.63 -24.50 -6.04
CA ALA A 65 -0.54 -24.25 -5.10
C ALA A 65 0.67 -25.14 -5.43
N PRO A 66 1.91 -24.64 -5.30
CA PRO A 66 3.10 -25.43 -5.61
C PRO A 66 3.30 -26.57 -4.59
N THR A 67 3.72 -27.73 -5.07
CA THR A 67 3.93 -28.92 -4.23
C THR A 67 5.36 -29.44 -4.24
N THR A 68 6.14 -29.15 -5.29
CA THR A 68 7.55 -29.58 -5.37
C THR A 68 8.45 -28.64 -4.55
N ALA A 69 9.56 -29.15 -4.03
CA ALA A 69 10.49 -28.32 -3.26
C ALA A 69 11.07 -27.16 -4.08
N ALA A 70 11.35 -27.39 -5.37
CA ALA A 70 11.86 -26.38 -6.28
C ALA A 70 10.85 -25.25 -6.52
N ASP A 71 9.60 -25.58 -6.84
CA ASP A 71 8.55 -24.59 -7.06
C ASP A 71 8.23 -23.81 -5.78
N ARG A 72 8.25 -24.48 -4.63
CA ARG A 72 8.04 -23.84 -3.33
C ARG A 72 9.20 -22.93 -2.91
N ALA A 73 10.36 -23.04 -3.52
CA ALA A 73 11.55 -22.25 -3.21
C ALA A 73 11.76 -21.06 -4.18
N THR A 74 10.79 -20.75 -5.03
CA THR A 74 10.86 -19.65 -6.00
C THR A 74 9.50 -18.98 -6.17
N THR A 75 9.47 -17.83 -6.85
CA THR A 75 8.23 -17.25 -7.36
C THR A 75 7.70 -18.09 -8.52
N VAL A 76 6.43 -18.51 -8.46
CA VAL A 76 5.77 -19.31 -9.50
C VAL A 76 4.54 -18.59 -10.02
N VAL A 77 4.44 -18.48 -11.34
CA VAL A 77 3.26 -17.95 -12.06
C VAL A 77 2.95 -18.90 -13.21
N ASN A 78 1.89 -19.67 -13.05
CA ASN A 78 1.35 -20.56 -14.10
C ASN A 78 -0.10 -20.21 -14.46
N SER A 79 -0.61 -19.10 -13.90
CA SER A 79 -1.94 -18.59 -14.18
C SER A 79 -2.03 -17.97 -15.59
N LYS A 80 -3.25 -17.72 -16.05
CA LYS A 80 -3.49 -17.08 -17.36
C LYS A 80 -4.45 -15.91 -17.22
N LEU A 81 -4.38 -14.99 -18.19
CA LEU A 81 -5.36 -13.93 -18.38
C LEU A 81 -5.98 -14.06 -19.76
N LYS A 82 -7.29 -14.17 -19.83
CA LYS A 82 -8.05 -14.04 -21.08
C LYS A 82 -8.71 -12.67 -21.12
N ILE A 83 -8.52 -11.93 -22.20
CA ILE A 83 -9.24 -10.68 -22.48
C ILE A 83 -10.20 -10.94 -23.64
N ASP A 84 -11.48 -10.67 -23.41
CA ASP A 84 -12.47 -10.59 -24.48
C ASP A 84 -12.56 -9.15 -24.98
N TRP A 85 -12.67 -8.99 -26.31
CA TRP A 85 -12.68 -7.70 -26.99
C TRP A 85 -14.08 -7.32 -27.49
N GLU A 86 -14.31 -6.03 -27.75
CA GLU A 86 -15.61 -5.54 -28.28
C GLU A 86 -15.97 -6.13 -29.66
N ASN A 87 -14.96 -6.49 -30.47
CA ASN A 87 -15.15 -7.12 -31.78
C ASN A 87 -15.48 -8.62 -31.71
N SER A 88 -15.79 -9.16 -30.52
CA SER A 88 -16.10 -10.58 -30.28
C SER A 88 -14.94 -11.56 -30.47
N THR A 89 -13.70 -11.07 -30.57
CA THR A 89 -12.49 -11.91 -30.47
C THR A 89 -11.98 -11.95 -29.03
N SER A 90 -10.96 -12.78 -28.76
CA SER A 90 -10.30 -12.83 -27.46
C SER A 90 -8.79 -13.07 -27.59
N THR A 91 -8.01 -12.54 -26.65
CA THR A 91 -6.58 -12.84 -26.51
C THR A 91 -6.35 -13.58 -25.19
N GLU A 92 -5.59 -14.66 -25.23
CA GLU A 92 -5.14 -15.38 -24.03
C GLU A 92 -3.64 -15.13 -23.81
N TYR A 93 -3.30 -14.74 -22.59
CA TYR A 93 -1.96 -14.47 -22.13
C TYR A 93 -1.56 -15.54 -21.11
N GLN A 94 -0.47 -16.25 -21.37
CA GLN A 94 0.21 -17.04 -20.35
C GLN A 94 0.98 -16.07 -19.46
N LEU A 95 0.59 -15.98 -18.19
CA LEU A 95 1.26 -15.08 -17.26
C LEU A 95 2.59 -15.70 -16.80
N ALA A 96 3.53 -14.82 -16.49
CA ALA A 96 4.87 -15.12 -15.98
C ALA A 96 5.33 -14.01 -15.04
N TYR A 97 6.36 -14.29 -14.24
CA TYR A 97 7.00 -13.31 -13.37
C TYR A 97 8.29 -12.79 -14.00
N LYS A 98 8.52 -11.47 -13.95
CA LYS A 98 9.75 -10.84 -14.43
C LYS A 98 10.35 -9.93 -13.35
N PRO A 99 11.51 -10.29 -12.76
CA PRO A 99 12.21 -9.42 -11.83
C PRO A 99 12.95 -8.29 -12.57
N PHE A 100 13.05 -7.13 -11.94
CA PHE A 100 13.99 -6.07 -12.32
C PHE A 100 15.38 -6.35 -11.77
N PHE A 101 15.45 -6.79 -10.52
CA PHE A 101 16.67 -7.15 -9.81
C PHE A 101 16.33 -8.01 -8.59
N LYS A 102 17.38 -8.56 -7.99
CA LYS A 102 17.37 -9.09 -6.63
C LYS A 102 18.05 -8.08 -5.69
N THR A 103 17.50 -7.86 -4.49
CA THR A 103 18.13 -6.95 -3.53
C THR A 103 19.54 -7.42 -3.18
N GLY A 104 20.47 -6.49 -2.99
CA GLY A 104 21.89 -6.79 -2.86
C GLY A 104 22.66 -6.85 -4.19
N ASP A 105 21.97 -6.93 -5.33
CA ASP A 105 22.62 -6.83 -6.65
C ASP A 105 23.18 -5.42 -6.88
N SER A 106 24.31 -5.33 -7.58
CA SER A 106 24.85 -4.07 -8.08
C SER A 106 24.14 -3.68 -9.37
N VAL A 107 23.34 -2.61 -9.33
CA VAL A 107 22.54 -2.10 -10.46
C VAL A 107 23.06 -0.76 -10.98
N PRO A 108 22.76 -0.37 -12.24
CA PRO A 108 23.21 0.92 -12.78
C PRO A 108 22.64 2.10 -11.98
N LYS A 109 23.50 3.00 -11.50
CA LYS A 109 23.11 4.19 -10.74
C LYS A 109 22.75 5.34 -11.69
N LEU A 110 21.72 6.11 -11.35
CA LEU A 110 21.43 7.38 -12.02
C LEU A 110 22.61 8.36 -11.80
N GLY A 111 23.09 9.00 -12.86
CA GLY A 111 24.29 9.84 -12.82
C GLY A 111 25.62 9.09 -13.00
N GLY A 112 25.60 7.76 -13.20
CA GLY A 112 26.76 6.95 -13.55
C GLY A 112 27.26 6.03 -12.43
N GLY A 113 28.00 4.98 -12.81
CA GLY A 113 28.45 3.93 -11.89
C GLY A 113 27.36 2.94 -11.50
N THR A 114 27.52 2.28 -10.36
CA THR A 114 26.56 1.31 -9.81
C THR A 114 26.21 1.60 -8.36
N ILE A 115 25.14 0.97 -7.87
CA ILE A 115 24.62 1.06 -6.51
C ILE A 115 24.05 -0.31 -6.09
N ILE A 116 24.07 -0.62 -4.80
CA ILE A 116 23.44 -1.83 -4.27
C ILE A 116 21.93 -1.62 -4.17
N ALA A 117 21.15 -2.46 -4.85
CA ALA A 117 19.69 -2.37 -4.82
C ALA A 117 19.16 -2.71 -3.41
N GLY A 118 18.33 -1.82 -2.86
CA GLY A 118 17.82 -1.94 -1.48
C GLY A 118 18.87 -1.63 -0.40
N GLY A 119 20.00 -1.02 -0.77
CA GLY A 119 21.07 -0.68 0.15
C GLY A 119 20.68 0.41 1.15
N TYR A 120 21.18 0.30 2.38
CA TYR A 120 20.94 1.26 3.46
C TYR A 120 21.97 2.40 3.47
N PHE A 121 21.51 3.62 3.76
CA PHE A 121 22.33 4.85 3.79
C PHE A 121 22.11 5.66 5.06
N ASP A 122 23.17 6.29 5.56
CA ASP A 122 23.12 7.20 6.70
C ASP A 122 22.60 8.60 6.30
N VAL A 123 22.45 9.50 7.28
CA VAL A 123 21.97 10.87 7.07
C VAL A 123 22.85 11.71 6.13
N ASN A 124 24.10 11.29 5.87
CA ASN A 124 25.02 11.96 4.95
C ASN A 124 25.07 11.27 3.58
N GLY A 125 24.25 10.24 3.36
CA GLY A 125 24.23 9.45 2.13
C GLY A 125 25.37 8.42 2.02
N ASN A 126 26.06 8.10 3.12
CA ASN A 126 27.08 7.04 3.11
C ASN A 126 26.42 5.67 3.28
N PRO A 127 26.94 4.62 2.62
CA PRO A 127 26.52 3.24 2.88
C PRO A 127 26.63 2.84 4.36
N ILE A 128 25.55 2.29 4.94
CA ILE A 128 25.60 1.68 6.27
C ILE A 128 26.21 0.29 6.13
N MET A 129 27.32 0.05 6.82
CA MET A 129 28.09 -1.20 6.70
C MET A 129 27.72 -2.19 7.80
N ASP A 130 27.38 -3.41 7.40
CA ASP A 130 27.32 -4.58 8.26
C ASP A 130 28.73 -5.09 8.57
N LYS A 131 29.10 -5.04 9.84
CA LYS A 131 30.40 -5.48 10.38
C LYS A 131 30.25 -6.60 11.40
N SER A 132 29.10 -7.26 11.43
CA SER A 132 28.79 -8.35 12.38
C SER A 132 29.73 -9.56 12.22
N VAL A 133 30.28 -9.77 11.03
CA VAL A 133 31.25 -10.84 10.74
C VAL A 133 32.57 -10.25 10.23
N ALA A 134 33.62 -10.38 11.05
CA ALA A 134 34.95 -9.86 10.72
C ALA A 134 35.49 -10.46 9.41
N GLY A 135 36.00 -9.60 8.52
CA GLY A 135 36.53 -9.98 7.20
C GLY A 135 35.48 -10.30 6.14
N LYS A 136 34.19 -10.09 6.44
CA LYS A 136 33.06 -10.21 5.49
C LYS A 136 32.21 -8.94 5.48
N GLU A 137 32.80 -7.79 5.78
CA GLU A 137 32.07 -6.52 5.85
C GLU A 137 31.39 -6.22 4.51
N ARG A 138 30.10 -5.86 4.55
CA ARG A 138 29.32 -5.48 3.35
C ARG A 138 28.35 -4.35 3.69
N GLN A 139 27.82 -3.66 2.69
CA GLN A 139 26.71 -2.73 2.92
C GLN A 139 25.46 -3.53 3.33
N PHE A 140 24.73 -3.07 4.36
CA PHE A 140 23.39 -3.60 4.62
C PHE A 140 22.50 -3.37 3.40
N PHE A 141 21.69 -4.35 3.03
CA PHE A 141 20.64 -4.21 2.04
C PHE A 141 19.42 -5.01 2.46
N SER A 142 18.25 -4.52 2.14
CA SER A 142 16.99 -5.09 2.62
C SER A 142 16.66 -6.40 1.90
N ASP A 143 16.22 -7.40 2.65
CA ASP A 143 15.51 -8.58 2.16
C ASP A 143 13.99 -8.35 2.07
N CYS A 144 13.53 -7.13 2.34
CA CYS A 144 12.13 -6.77 2.53
C CYS A 144 11.66 -5.60 1.64
N PRO A 145 11.62 -5.76 0.30
CA PRO A 145 10.96 -4.79 -0.56
C PRO A 145 9.45 -4.88 -0.39
N ASP A 146 8.80 -3.74 -0.23
CA ASP A 146 7.37 -3.65 0.05
C ASP A 146 6.68 -2.68 -0.91
N GLY A 147 5.96 -1.69 -0.39
CA GLY A 147 5.09 -0.76 -1.09
C GLY A 147 5.72 -0.18 -2.36
N SER A 148 4.94 -0.18 -3.44
CA SER A 148 5.45 0.28 -4.72
C SER A 148 4.42 1.02 -5.58
N SER A 149 4.88 1.83 -6.52
CA SER A 149 4.02 2.57 -7.45
C SER A 149 4.69 2.75 -8.81
N LEU A 150 3.95 2.52 -9.88
CA LEU A 150 4.42 2.73 -11.25
C LEU A 150 3.88 4.09 -11.74
N ILE A 151 4.78 4.93 -12.22
CA ILE A 151 4.54 6.36 -12.49
C ILE A 151 5.00 6.67 -13.92
N GLN A 152 4.09 7.24 -14.71
CA GLN A 152 4.42 7.85 -16.00
C GLN A 152 4.39 9.37 -15.84
N LEU A 153 5.43 10.05 -16.32
CA LEU A 153 5.50 11.52 -16.36
C LEU A 153 5.51 12.01 -17.80
N GLU A 154 4.68 13.01 -18.09
CA GLU A 154 4.72 13.68 -19.39
C GLU A 154 6.07 14.40 -19.57
N GLY A 155 6.66 14.24 -20.75
CA GLY A 155 7.93 14.90 -21.08
C GLY A 155 9.15 14.35 -20.33
N ALA A 156 9.04 13.20 -19.66
CA ALA A 156 10.16 12.52 -19.02
C ALA A 156 11.31 12.27 -20.01
N LYS A 157 12.54 12.58 -19.58
CA LYS A 157 13.75 12.41 -20.38
C LYS A 157 14.88 11.97 -19.46
N VAL A 158 15.30 10.72 -19.62
CA VAL A 158 16.45 10.15 -18.91
C VAL A 158 17.45 9.66 -19.95
N GLU A 159 18.73 9.98 -19.72
CA GLU A 159 19.79 9.61 -20.65
C GLU A 159 19.88 8.08 -20.84
N GLY A 160 19.85 7.64 -22.10
CA GLY A 160 19.92 6.22 -22.47
C GLY A 160 18.63 5.44 -22.25
N VAL A 161 17.48 6.11 -22.12
CA VAL A 161 16.16 5.50 -21.94
C VAL A 161 15.21 6.04 -23.00
N ALA A 162 14.61 5.17 -23.82
CA ALA A 162 13.77 5.59 -24.93
C ALA A 162 12.36 5.99 -24.47
N ASN A 163 11.72 5.18 -23.63
CA ASN A 163 10.37 5.41 -23.13
C ASN A 163 10.36 5.29 -21.59
N PRO A 164 10.72 6.37 -20.87
CA PRO A 164 10.84 6.32 -19.42
C PRO A 164 9.51 6.04 -18.73
N VAL A 165 9.51 5.04 -17.85
CA VAL A 165 8.50 4.79 -16.83
C VAL A 165 9.23 4.66 -15.50
N PHE A 166 8.69 5.24 -14.44
CA PHE A 166 9.33 5.23 -13.13
C PHE A 166 8.65 4.24 -12.19
N HIS A 167 9.40 3.43 -11.47
CA HIS A 167 8.88 2.57 -10.40
C HIS A 167 9.48 3.02 -9.09
N VAL A 168 8.64 3.54 -8.19
CA VAL A 168 9.06 3.85 -6.82
C VAL A 168 8.84 2.60 -5.98
N VAL A 169 9.86 2.18 -5.25
CA VAL A 169 9.82 1.01 -4.36
C VAL A 169 10.47 1.35 -3.03
N GLN A 170 9.79 1.02 -1.95
CA GLN A 170 10.30 1.14 -0.58
C GLN A 170 10.69 -0.23 -0.03
N PHE A 171 11.49 -0.21 1.02
CA PHE A 171 12.07 -1.40 1.63
C PHE A 171 11.84 -1.32 3.13
N GLU A 172 10.95 -2.17 3.63
CA GLU A 172 10.36 -2.05 4.95
C GLU A 172 11.41 -2.18 6.05
N TYR A 173 12.14 -3.30 6.08
CA TYR A 173 13.18 -3.55 7.08
C TYR A 173 14.30 -4.46 6.56
N ASN A 174 15.21 -4.86 7.44
CA ASN A 174 16.22 -5.89 7.22
C ASN A 174 16.05 -6.93 8.32
N SER A 175 15.84 -8.19 7.97
CA SER A 175 15.50 -9.22 8.97
C SER A 175 16.68 -9.52 9.90
N LYS A 176 17.90 -9.62 9.35
CA LYS A 176 19.09 -10.03 10.10
C LYS A 176 20.41 -9.49 9.55
N ASP A 177 21.39 -9.34 10.44
CA ASP A 177 22.80 -9.11 10.05
C ASP A 177 23.47 -10.39 9.54
N GLN A 178 24.70 -10.29 9.03
CA GLN A 178 25.47 -11.44 8.54
C GLN A 178 25.81 -12.49 9.60
N ALA A 179 25.79 -12.14 10.89
CA ALA A 179 25.96 -13.08 12.00
C ALA A 179 24.64 -13.77 12.36
N GLY A 180 23.52 -13.40 11.72
CA GLY A 180 22.18 -13.91 12.00
C GLY A 180 21.49 -13.22 13.18
N GLY A 181 22.03 -12.09 13.66
CA GLY A 181 21.40 -11.27 14.69
C GLY A 181 20.21 -10.50 14.12
N ASP A 182 19.12 -10.42 14.89
CA ASP A 182 17.90 -9.69 14.52
C ASP A 182 18.18 -8.18 14.35
N THR A 183 17.72 -7.64 13.24
CA THR A 183 17.83 -6.21 12.89
C THR A 183 16.49 -5.56 12.54
N TYR A 184 15.36 -6.27 12.76
CA TYR A 184 14.03 -5.73 12.51
C TYR A 184 13.84 -4.39 13.24
N GLY A 185 13.33 -3.38 12.50
CA GLY A 185 13.09 -2.03 13.02
C GLY A 185 14.33 -1.30 13.55
N GLN A 186 15.56 -1.68 13.18
CA GLN A 186 16.77 -1.01 13.66
C GLN A 186 17.37 -0.02 12.65
N LEU A 187 17.22 -0.29 11.36
CA LEU A 187 17.83 0.47 10.27
C LEU A 187 16.80 1.41 9.61
N PRO A 188 17.22 2.54 9.02
CA PRO A 188 16.30 3.46 8.34
C PRO A 188 15.84 2.85 7.01
N SER A 189 14.52 2.73 6.80
CA SER A 189 13.94 2.10 5.61
C SER A 189 14.40 2.81 4.31
N PRO A 190 14.99 2.08 3.35
CA PRO A 190 15.36 2.63 2.04
C PRO A 190 14.12 2.91 1.18
N ILE A 191 14.24 3.88 0.27
CA ILE A 191 13.26 4.12 -0.80
C ILE A 191 13.96 4.60 -2.07
N ALA A 192 13.55 4.05 -3.21
CA ALA A 192 14.24 4.26 -4.48
C ALA A 192 13.29 4.51 -5.64
N ILE A 193 13.81 5.23 -6.63
CA ILE A 193 13.17 5.44 -7.93
C ILE A 193 13.96 4.64 -8.96
N LEU A 194 13.28 3.69 -9.59
CA LEU A 194 13.78 2.94 -10.74
C LEU A 194 13.36 3.66 -12.01
N THR A 195 14.30 3.93 -12.90
CA THR A 195 13.97 4.32 -14.28
C THR A 195 13.93 3.07 -15.14
N LEU A 196 12.77 2.79 -15.72
CA LEU A 196 12.50 1.68 -16.61
C LEU A 196 12.37 2.19 -18.05
N ASP A 197 12.84 1.40 -19.02
CA ASP A 197 12.51 1.59 -20.44
C ASP A 197 11.36 0.66 -20.82
N GLN A 198 10.25 1.23 -21.28
CA GLN A 198 9.09 0.47 -21.73
C GLN A 198 9.17 0.21 -23.23
N ASP A 199 9.31 -1.05 -23.64
CA ASP A 199 9.21 -1.42 -25.05
C ASP A 199 7.78 -1.18 -25.55
N GLN A 200 7.61 -0.24 -26.47
CA GLN A 200 6.30 0.14 -27.00
C GLN A 200 5.64 -0.94 -27.88
N LYS A 201 6.39 -1.97 -28.29
CA LYS A 201 5.86 -3.08 -29.10
C LYS A 201 5.40 -4.26 -28.25
N THR A 202 6.13 -4.56 -27.18
CA THR A 202 5.87 -5.74 -26.33
C THR A 202 5.26 -5.37 -24.98
N GLY A 203 5.39 -4.13 -24.53
CA GLY A 203 4.99 -3.68 -23.21
C GLY A 203 5.95 -4.12 -22.11
N HIS A 204 7.10 -4.72 -22.41
CA HIS A 204 8.05 -5.11 -21.37
C HIS A 204 8.77 -3.90 -20.78
N LEU A 205 9.05 -4.00 -19.48
CA LEU A 205 9.79 -3.01 -18.72
C LEU A 205 11.22 -3.53 -18.46
N GLU A 206 12.22 -2.72 -18.77
CA GLU A 206 13.63 -3.02 -18.50
C GLU A 206 14.21 -1.99 -17.52
N LEU A 207 14.84 -2.42 -16.43
CA LEU A 207 15.56 -1.52 -15.53
C LEU A 207 16.77 -0.89 -16.23
N LYS A 208 16.83 0.45 -16.26
CA LYS A 208 17.98 1.19 -16.82
C LYS A 208 18.77 1.95 -15.77
N LYS A 209 18.11 2.51 -14.74
CA LYS A 209 18.75 3.32 -13.70
C LYS A 209 18.09 3.13 -12.34
N TYR A 210 18.87 3.30 -11.28
CA TYR A 210 18.44 3.30 -9.89
C TYR A 210 18.86 4.62 -9.22
N PHE A 211 17.91 5.27 -8.56
CA PHE A 211 18.13 6.47 -7.76
C PHE A 211 17.68 6.22 -6.32
N ASN A 212 18.60 6.34 -5.36
CA ASN A 212 18.28 6.33 -3.94
C ASN A 212 17.72 7.71 -3.55
N VAL A 213 16.50 7.75 -3.03
CA VAL A 213 15.90 9.01 -2.58
C VAL A 213 16.57 9.45 -1.28
N ASP A 214 16.95 10.72 -1.20
CA ASP A 214 17.51 11.29 0.03
C ASP A 214 16.41 11.48 1.09
N THR A 215 16.57 10.80 2.23
CA THR A 215 15.61 10.82 3.36
C THR A 215 16.10 11.68 4.53
N ALA A 216 17.29 12.30 4.43
CA ALA A 216 17.80 13.20 5.46
C ALA A 216 16.83 14.37 5.79
N PRO A 217 16.14 15.00 4.81
CA PRO A 217 15.18 16.07 5.09
C PRO A 217 13.97 15.65 5.94
N VAL A 218 13.69 14.35 6.05
CA VAL A 218 12.55 13.79 6.81
C VAL A 218 13.00 12.91 7.98
N HIS A 219 14.26 13.05 8.40
CA HIS A 219 14.86 12.34 9.53
C HIS A 219 15.00 10.83 9.35
N GLY A 220 15.08 10.35 8.10
CA GLY A 220 15.03 8.93 7.79
C GLY A 220 13.61 8.40 7.81
N LEU A 221 13.44 7.16 7.34
CA LEU A 221 12.15 6.49 7.30
C LEU A 221 12.11 5.33 8.28
N TRP A 222 10.93 5.04 8.79
CA TRP A 222 10.68 4.03 9.81
C TRP A 222 9.73 2.96 9.30
N ILE A 223 10.22 1.73 9.16
CA ILE A 223 9.44 0.51 8.82
C ILE A 223 8.39 0.82 7.74
N THR A 224 8.86 1.13 6.53
CA THR A 224 7.96 1.59 5.47
C THR A 224 7.22 0.43 4.82
N CYS A 225 5.94 0.25 5.13
CA CYS A 225 5.16 -0.94 4.76
C CYS A 225 4.48 -0.81 3.38
N GLY A 226 3.15 -0.92 3.28
CA GLY A 226 2.41 -0.69 2.04
C GLY A 226 2.52 0.73 1.47
N ALA A 227 2.14 0.89 0.19
CA ALA A 227 2.14 2.20 -0.48
C ALA A 227 1.01 2.36 -1.50
N SER A 228 0.68 3.60 -1.86
CA SER A 228 -0.28 3.91 -2.92
C SER A 228 0.19 5.03 -3.84
N LEU A 229 -0.45 5.10 -5.01
CA LEU A 229 -0.26 6.20 -5.94
C LEU A 229 -1.34 7.26 -5.67
N SER A 230 -0.93 8.50 -5.44
CA SER A 230 -1.87 9.60 -5.30
C SER A 230 -2.54 9.92 -6.65
N PRO A 231 -3.75 10.50 -6.65
CA PRO A 231 -4.38 11.01 -7.87
C PRO A 231 -3.59 12.12 -8.61
N TRP A 232 -2.56 12.68 -7.97
CA TRP A 232 -1.64 13.66 -8.57
C TRP A 232 -0.25 13.06 -8.86
N ASN A 233 -0.18 11.74 -8.99
CA ASN A 233 0.95 10.99 -9.54
C ASN A 233 2.24 11.07 -8.69
N THR A 234 2.07 11.01 -7.37
CA THR A 234 3.15 10.88 -6.38
C THR A 234 2.99 9.58 -5.62
N HIS A 235 4.10 9.04 -5.11
CA HIS A 235 4.12 7.83 -4.32
C HIS A 235 3.88 8.17 -2.85
N LEU A 236 2.82 7.61 -2.27
CA LEU A 236 2.45 7.73 -0.87
C LEU A 236 2.94 6.46 -0.15
N SER A 237 4.02 6.61 0.60
CA SER A 237 4.60 5.59 1.47
C SER A 237 3.88 5.57 2.81
N SER A 238 4.17 4.63 3.71
CA SER A 238 3.49 4.49 5.00
C SER A 238 4.49 4.03 6.06
N GLU A 239 4.68 4.77 7.15
CA GLU A 239 5.51 4.32 8.27
C GLU A 239 4.66 3.53 9.28
N GLU A 240 5.04 2.29 9.52
CA GLU A 240 4.33 1.31 10.34
C GLU A 240 4.97 1.16 11.73
N TYR A 241 4.21 0.64 12.72
CA TYR A 241 4.63 0.38 14.09
C TYR A 241 5.44 1.52 14.71
N GLU A 242 4.80 2.67 14.91
CA GLU A 242 5.51 3.85 15.38
C GLU A 242 6.12 3.63 16.79
N PRO A 243 7.30 4.20 17.07
CA PRO A 243 7.95 4.00 18.37
C PRO A 243 7.14 4.64 19.52
N ASP A 244 6.87 3.91 20.59
CA ASP A 244 6.04 4.44 21.69
C ASP A 244 6.79 5.49 22.53
N ALA A 245 6.35 6.75 22.48
CA ALA A 245 6.99 7.87 23.18
C ALA A 245 6.89 7.81 24.71
N PHE A 246 5.99 6.98 25.28
CA PHE A 246 5.94 6.68 26.71
C PHE A 246 6.78 5.45 27.11
N ASN A 247 7.28 4.68 26.13
CA ASN A 247 8.00 3.43 26.34
C ASN A 247 7.25 2.44 27.27
N GLN A 248 5.94 2.30 27.05
CA GLN A 248 5.05 1.37 27.77
C GLN A 248 4.90 0.04 27.02
N GLY A 249 5.68 -0.14 25.95
CA GLY A 249 5.71 -1.36 25.13
C GLY A 249 4.39 -1.57 24.38
N ILE A 250 3.84 -0.49 23.82
CA ILE A 250 2.64 -0.50 22.98
C ILE A 250 2.94 0.05 21.57
N GLY A 251 4.20 0.08 21.12
CA GLY A 251 4.55 0.55 19.78
C GLY A 251 5.70 -0.28 19.22
N GLY A 252 6.35 0.24 18.18
CA GLY A 252 7.49 -0.41 17.54
C GLY A 252 8.76 -0.45 18.39
N THR A 253 9.86 -0.74 17.70
CA THR A 253 11.20 -0.88 18.28
C THR A 253 11.72 0.41 18.92
N ASP A 254 12.79 0.29 19.70
CA ASP A 254 13.44 1.43 20.35
C ASP A 254 14.13 2.33 19.30
N PRO A 255 13.74 3.62 19.18
CA PRO A 255 14.27 4.50 18.14
C PRO A 255 15.77 4.77 18.26
N LYS A 256 16.41 4.44 19.40
CA LYS A 256 17.87 4.58 19.56
C LYS A 256 18.66 3.83 18.48
N TYR A 257 18.15 2.70 17.97
CA TYR A 257 18.84 1.92 16.95
C TYR A 257 18.90 2.68 15.63
N LEU A 258 17.79 3.29 15.21
CA LEU A 258 17.80 4.21 14.07
C LEU A 258 18.73 5.40 14.36
N GLY A 259 18.71 5.94 15.60
CA GLY A 259 19.68 6.92 16.09
C GLY A 259 21.13 6.55 15.76
N LYS A 260 21.54 5.35 16.17
CA LYS A 260 22.86 4.78 15.94
C LYS A 260 23.18 4.64 14.45
N TYR A 261 22.30 4.02 13.67
CA TYR A 261 22.60 3.66 12.28
C TYR A 261 22.46 4.82 11.30
N PHE A 262 21.44 5.66 11.46
CA PHE A 262 21.17 6.76 10.54
C PHE A 262 21.93 8.04 10.92
N PHE A 263 21.93 8.42 12.20
CA PHE A 263 22.57 9.67 12.66
C PHE A 263 23.97 9.48 13.24
N GLY A 264 24.40 8.24 13.48
CA GLY A 264 25.65 7.94 14.18
C GLY A 264 25.59 8.19 15.69
N ASP A 265 24.40 8.38 16.26
CA ASP A 265 24.19 8.76 17.66
C ASP A 265 22.81 8.27 18.16
N GLU A 266 22.83 7.36 19.13
CA GLU A 266 21.64 6.74 19.74
C GLU A 266 20.66 7.76 20.34
N THR A 267 21.10 8.98 20.65
CA THR A 267 20.28 10.00 21.31
C THR A 267 19.54 10.93 20.34
N LYS A 268 19.83 10.85 19.03
CA LYS A 268 19.30 11.80 18.04
C LYS A 268 17.93 11.44 17.45
N ALA A 269 17.54 10.18 17.51
CA ALA A 269 16.23 9.77 17.01
C ALA A 269 15.12 10.17 17.99
N ASN A 270 14.22 11.04 17.53
CA ASN A 270 13.02 11.43 18.29
C ASN A 270 11.84 10.54 17.85
N PRO A 271 11.13 9.84 18.76
CA PRO A 271 10.00 9.00 18.39
C PRO A 271 8.91 9.76 17.60
N TYR A 272 8.72 11.05 17.87
CA TYR A 272 7.72 11.87 17.17
C TYR A 272 8.08 12.24 15.73
N ASN A 273 9.29 11.91 15.25
CA ASN A 273 9.64 12.04 13.84
C ASN A 273 9.10 10.91 12.95
N TYR A 274 8.57 9.83 13.55
CA TYR A 274 8.20 8.58 12.86
C TYR A 274 6.75 8.20 13.11
N GLY A 275 6.20 7.34 12.25
CA GLY A 275 4.79 6.94 12.24
C GLY A 275 3.91 7.88 11.42
N HIS A 276 4.49 8.58 10.44
CA HIS A 276 3.79 9.54 9.60
C HIS A 276 3.77 9.05 8.15
N LEU A 277 3.06 9.78 7.28
CA LEU A 277 2.99 9.46 5.85
C LEU A 277 4.11 10.17 5.06
N PRO A 278 5.11 9.48 4.49
CA PRO A 278 6.05 10.06 3.54
C PRO A 278 5.44 10.13 2.12
N GLU A 279 5.75 11.18 1.37
CA GLU A 279 5.34 11.34 -0.03
C GLU A 279 6.56 11.61 -0.91
N VAL A 280 6.79 10.75 -1.91
CA VAL A 280 7.85 10.90 -2.90
C VAL A 280 7.29 11.51 -4.19
N THR A 281 7.92 12.60 -4.62
CA THR A 281 7.70 13.21 -5.94
C THR A 281 8.83 12.80 -6.87
N VAL A 282 8.48 12.22 -8.03
CA VAL A 282 9.43 11.84 -9.07
C VAL A 282 9.61 13.01 -10.04
N ASN A 283 10.86 13.31 -10.40
CA ASN A 283 11.21 14.32 -11.37
C ASN A 283 11.33 13.72 -12.79
N PRO A 284 11.12 14.51 -13.86
CA PRO A 284 11.21 14.03 -15.24
C PRO A 284 12.56 13.42 -15.66
N ASP A 285 13.63 13.69 -14.90
CA ASP A 285 14.99 13.17 -15.12
C ASP A 285 15.29 11.87 -14.34
N GLY A 286 14.31 11.34 -13.60
CA GLY A 286 14.43 10.12 -12.80
C GLY A 286 14.98 10.33 -11.39
N THR A 287 15.29 11.56 -10.99
CA THR A 287 15.53 11.91 -9.58
C THR A 287 14.21 12.08 -8.83
N GLY A 288 14.24 12.40 -7.54
CA GLY A 288 13.05 12.75 -6.78
C GLY A 288 13.33 13.40 -5.44
N SER A 289 12.27 13.79 -4.76
CA SER A 289 12.29 14.42 -3.44
C SER A 289 11.23 13.79 -2.54
N ILE A 290 11.44 13.87 -1.22
CA ILE A 290 10.52 13.36 -0.21
C ILE A 290 10.10 14.46 0.77
N LYS A 291 8.89 14.35 1.28
CA LYS A 291 8.38 15.11 2.43
C LYS A 291 7.52 14.20 3.30
N LYS A 292 7.16 14.65 4.50
CA LYS A 292 6.37 13.88 5.47
C LYS A 292 5.14 14.68 5.91
N HIS A 293 3.99 14.02 5.97
CA HIS A 293 2.71 14.66 6.32
C HIS A 293 2.29 14.32 7.75
N TYR A 294 2.68 15.18 8.68
CA TYR A 294 2.42 15.02 10.11
C TYR A 294 0.93 15.21 10.49
N CYS A 295 0.15 15.91 9.67
CA CYS A 295 -1.27 16.15 9.97
C CYS A 295 -2.19 14.99 9.63
N LEU A 296 -1.67 13.87 9.10
CA LEU A 296 -2.47 12.65 8.91
C LEU A 296 -2.55 11.77 10.18
N GLY A 297 -1.93 12.23 11.27
CA GLY A 297 -1.88 11.50 12.53
C GLY A 297 -0.74 10.49 12.56
N ARG A 298 -0.33 10.17 13.79
CA ARG A 298 0.76 9.27 14.07
C ARG A 298 0.20 7.92 14.50
N ILE A 299 0.06 7.03 13.52
CA ILE A 299 -0.51 5.68 13.66
C ILE A 299 0.41 4.67 12.97
N SER A 300 0.06 3.39 13.06
CA SER A 300 0.74 2.31 12.35
C SER A 300 0.21 2.27 10.91
N HIS A 301 0.69 3.18 10.06
CA HIS A 301 0.17 3.31 8.70
C HIS A 301 0.63 2.09 7.89
N GLU A 302 -0.31 1.20 7.58
CA GLU A 302 -0.07 0.14 6.61
C GLU A 302 -0.06 0.74 5.20
N LEU A 303 -1.22 1.27 4.81
CA LEU A 303 -1.46 1.80 3.49
C LEU A 303 -2.58 2.82 3.53
N ILE A 304 -2.35 3.97 2.90
CA ILE A 304 -3.39 4.97 2.71
C ILE A 304 -3.93 4.93 1.27
N HIS A 305 -5.19 5.33 1.08
CA HIS A 305 -5.75 5.54 -0.25
C HIS A 305 -6.45 6.89 -0.32
N VAL A 306 -6.01 7.75 -1.26
CA VAL A 306 -6.67 9.04 -1.52
C VAL A 306 -7.80 8.86 -2.54
N MET A 307 -8.99 9.32 -2.17
CA MET A 307 -10.22 9.18 -2.94
C MET A 307 -10.23 10.11 -4.18
N PRO A 308 -11.12 9.86 -5.16
CA PRO A 308 -11.23 10.66 -6.38
C PRO A 308 -11.60 12.15 -6.20
N ASP A 309 -12.03 12.57 -5.01
CA ASP A 309 -12.19 13.98 -4.68
C ASP A 309 -10.84 14.71 -4.42
N ASN A 310 -9.72 13.98 -4.52
CA ASN A 310 -8.36 14.45 -4.29
C ASN A 310 -8.12 15.04 -2.88
N ARG A 311 -8.95 14.68 -1.90
CA ARG A 311 -8.91 15.24 -0.54
C ARG A 311 -8.99 14.18 0.54
N THR A 312 -9.93 13.26 0.37
CA THR A 312 -10.27 12.27 1.39
C THR A 312 -9.27 11.13 1.32
N ALA A 313 -8.63 10.80 2.42
CA ALA A 313 -7.78 9.62 2.53
C ALA A 313 -8.39 8.64 3.55
N LEU A 314 -8.44 7.36 3.19
CA LEU A 314 -8.73 6.28 4.12
C LEU A 314 -7.42 5.59 4.49
N MET A 315 -7.27 5.24 5.77
CA MET A 315 -6.01 4.76 6.32
C MET A 315 -6.29 3.53 7.19
N GLY A 316 -5.63 2.42 6.83
CA GLY A 316 -5.50 1.26 7.70
C GLY A 316 -4.61 1.58 8.90
N ASP A 317 -4.74 0.77 9.95
CA ASP A 317 -3.96 0.86 11.18
C ASP A 317 -3.53 -0.56 11.53
N ASP A 318 -2.30 -0.94 11.12
CA ASP A 318 -1.75 -2.25 11.46
C ASP A 318 -1.31 -2.26 12.92
N TYR A 319 -2.30 -2.47 13.77
CA TYR A 319 -2.14 -2.39 15.20
C TYR A 319 -3.15 -3.32 15.88
N THR A 320 -2.81 -3.88 17.05
CA THR A 320 -3.82 -4.57 17.86
C THR A 320 -4.53 -3.57 18.78
N ASN A 321 -5.87 -3.59 18.76
CA ASN A 321 -6.69 -2.45 19.20
C ASN A 321 -6.52 -1.23 18.29
N GLY A 322 -6.29 -1.44 16.99
CA GLY A 322 -6.23 -0.39 15.99
C GLY A 322 -7.60 0.21 15.65
N GLY A 323 -7.56 1.42 15.08
CA GLY A 323 -8.73 2.16 14.61
C GLY A 323 -8.89 2.13 13.09
N PHE A 324 -10.03 2.62 12.58
CA PHE A 324 -10.19 2.91 11.15
C PHE A 324 -10.23 4.43 10.98
N PHE A 325 -9.25 4.99 10.25
CA PHE A 325 -9.03 6.42 10.19
C PHE A 325 -9.38 7.01 8.83
N MET A 326 -9.77 8.28 8.85
CA MET A 326 -10.03 9.07 7.66
C MET A 326 -9.44 10.47 7.82
N PHE A 327 -8.77 10.96 6.79
CA PHE A 327 -8.31 12.34 6.72
C PHE A 327 -9.01 13.08 5.58
N VAL A 328 -9.35 14.35 5.77
CA VAL A 328 -9.93 15.19 4.72
C VAL A 328 -9.10 16.46 4.58
N ALA A 329 -8.41 16.60 3.44
CA ALA A 329 -7.58 17.74 3.15
C ALA A 329 -8.38 19.04 2.92
N ASP A 330 -7.82 20.16 3.39
CA ASP A 330 -8.39 21.50 3.19
C ASP A 330 -8.41 21.92 1.73
N LYS A 331 -7.48 21.38 0.92
CA LYS A 331 -7.35 21.65 -0.51
C LYS A 331 -7.14 20.36 -1.30
N GLU A 332 -7.74 20.28 -2.49
CA GLU A 332 -7.49 19.17 -3.41
C GLU A 332 -6.01 19.08 -3.76
N LYS A 333 -5.48 17.85 -3.80
CA LYS A 333 -4.10 17.54 -4.19
C LYS A 333 -3.04 18.09 -3.24
N ASP A 334 -3.43 18.42 -2.02
CA ASP A 334 -2.53 18.99 -1.02
C ASP A 334 -2.86 18.44 0.37
N LEU A 335 -2.11 17.42 0.78
CA LEU A 335 -2.26 16.77 2.08
C LEU A 335 -1.61 17.56 3.23
N SER A 336 -1.06 18.76 2.99
CA SER A 336 -0.33 19.52 4.01
C SER A 336 -1.21 20.10 5.14
N ALA A 337 -2.53 20.13 4.97
CA ALA A 337 -3.47 20.61 5.97
C ALA A 337 -4.83 19.92 5.85
N GLY A 338 -5.48 19.63 6.98
CA GLY A 338 -6.80 19.03 6.96
C GLY A 338 -7.29 18.56 8.32
N THR A 339 -8.37 17.79 8.31
CA THR A 339 -9.03 17.26 9.50
C THR A 339 -8.87 15.74 9.59
N LEU A 340 -8.46 15.25 10.75
CA LEU A 340 -8.33 13.83 11.07
C LEU A 340 -9.57 13.33 11.81
N TYR A 341 -10.07 12.17 11.38
CA TYR A 341 -11.22 11.48 11.94
C TYR A 341 -10.90 10.01 12.22
N VAL A 342 -11.65 9.42 13.16
CA VAL A 342 -11.61 7.99 13.48
C VAL A 342 -13.02 7.42 13.58
N ALA A 343 -13.19 6.18 13.15
CA ALA A 343 -14.47 5.50 13.14
C ALA A 343 -14.94 5.08 14.54
N LYS A 344 -16.25 5.22 14.77
CA LYS A 344 -16.99 4.58 15.86
C LYS A 344 -18.13 3.78 15.26
N TYR A 345 -18.15 2.47 15.50
CA TYR A 345 -19.26 1.62 15.10
C TYR A 345 -20.45 1.84 16.04
N ILE A 346 -21.62 2.14 15.45
CA ILE A 346 -22.86 2.42 16.21
C ILE A 346 -23.62 1.13 16.52
N ASN A 347 -23.55 0.16 15.61
CA ASN A 347 -24.07 -1.19 15.80
C ASN A 347 -22.98 -2.22 15.55
N THR A 348 -23.16 -3.43 16.08
CA THR A 348 -22.10 -4.44 16.15
C THR A 348 -21.72 -4.99 14.78
N LEU A 349 -20.43 -4.94 14.45
CA LEU A 349 -19.79 -5.65 13.34
C LEU A 349 -19.45 -7.09 13.77
N THR A 350 -19.91 -8.06 12.99
CA THR A 350 -19.66 -9.50 13.16
C THR A 350 -19.30 -10.11 11.80
N GLU A 351 -19.04 -11.41 11.77
CA GLU A 351 -18.82 -12.18 10.54
C GLU A 351 -19.96 -12.11 9.51
N THR A 352 -21.18 -11.68 9.91
CA THR A 352 -22.37 -11.68 9.03
C THR A 352 -23.18 -10.39 9.07
N SER A 353 -22.88 -9.46 9.98
CA SER A 353 -23.61 -8.20 10.11
C SER A 353 -23.05 -7.10 9.21
N THR A 354 -23.84 -6.04 9.04
CA THR A 354 -23.40 -4.77 8.50
C THR A 354 -23.45 -3.73 9.61
N ALA A 355 -22.34 -3.01 9.82
CA ALA A 355 -22.18 -2.08 10.93
C ALA A 355 -22.04 -0.64 10.44
N SER A 356 -22.86 0.26 10.96
CA SER A 356 -22.87 1.68 10.63
C SER A 356 -21.76 2.42 11.38
N ILE A 357 -21.16 3.41 10.72
CA ILE A 357 -20.06 4.20 11.25
C ILE A 357 -20.56 5.60 11.60
N GLN A 358 -20.17 6.10 12.77
CA GLN A 358 -20.10 7.53 13.08
C GLN A 358 -18.63 7.95 13.10
N TRP A 359 -18.31 9.09 12.49
CA TRP A 359 -16.95 9.62 12.49
C TRP A 359 -16.73 10.58 13.65
N ILE A 360 -15.68 10.31 14.44
CA ILE A 360 -15.23 11.19 15.51
C ILE A 360 -14.16 12.11 14.95
N LYS A 361 -14.35 13.42 15.05
CA LYS A 361 -13.30 14.40 14.74
C LYS A 361 -12.25 14.39 15.85
N LEU A 362 -11.00 14.14 15.48
CA LEU A 362 -9.86 14.21 16.41
C LEU A 362 -9.29 15.62 16.44
N GLY A 363 -9.03 16.22 15.28
CA GLY A 363 -8.47 17.57 15.21
C GLY A 363 -8.26 18.05 13.79
N HIS A 364 -7.93 19.34 13.67
CA HIS A 364 -7.49 19.98 12.42
C HIS A 364 -6.12 20.61 12.66
N ALA A 365 -5.20 20.43 11.71
CA ALA A 365 -3.87 21.01 11.74
C ALA A 365 -3.24 21.06 10.34
N THR A 366 -2.18 21.86 10.23
CA THR A 366 -1.21 21.71 9.13
C THR A 366 -0.06 20.79 9.56
N SER A 367 0.58 20.11 8.61
CA SER A 367 1.77 19.29 8.89
C SER A 367 2.89 20.12 9.51
N LYS A 368 3.05 21.37 9.04
CA LYS A 368 4.04 22.30 9.58
C LYS A 368 3.79 22.63 11.06
N GLU A 369 2.54 22.84 11.47
CA GLU A 369 2.24 23.09 12.88
C GLU A 369 2.68 21.93 13.78
N ILE A 370 2.49 20.69 13.33
CA ILE A 370 2.86 19.49 14.09
C ILE A 370 4.38 19.29 14.07
N GLU A 371 5.02 19.47 12.93
CA GLU A 371 6.47 19.44 12.80
C GLU A 371 7.14 20.49 13.71
N ASP A 372 6.60 21.72 13.77
CA ASP A 372 7.11 22.79 14.64
C ASP A 372 6.99 22.42 16.14
N LEU A 373 5.96 21.65 16.56
CA LEU A 373 5.87 21.12 17.93
C LEU A 373 6.99 20.12 18.22
N VAL A 374 7.27 19.23 17.28
CA VAL A 374 8.32 18.21 17.41
C VAL A 374 9.70 18.87 17.45
N ALA A 375 9.97 19.80 16.54
CA ALA A 375 11.19 20.60 16.51
C ALA A 375 11.36 21.47 17.77
N GLY A 376 10.24 21.94 18.35
CA GLY A 376 10.20 22.65 19.63
C GLY A 376 10.53 21.79 20.84
N GLY A 377 10.68 20.47 20.67
CA GLY A 377 11.14 19.55 21.71
C GLY A 377 10.03 19.01 22.61
N ILE A 378 8.76 19.04 22.16
CA ILE A 378 7.62 18.50 22.90
C ILE A 378 7.88 17.07 23.38
N LYS A 379 7.46 16.77 24.61
CA LYS A 379 7.53 15.42 25.20
C LYS A 379 6.14 14.84 25.38
N SER A 380 6.05 13.52 25.44
CA SER A 380 4.81 12.79 25.75
C SER A 380 4.15 13.27 27.04
N THR A 381 4.97 13.53 28.06
CA THR A 381 4.53 14.09 29.33
C THR A 381 4.03 15.53 29.23
N ASP A 382 4.35 16.30 28.19
CA ASP A 382 3.76 17.64 27.97
C ASP A 382 2.35 17.55 27.41
N ILE A 383 2.03 16.45 26.70
CA ILE A 383 0.75 16.22 26.03
C ILE A 383 -0.28 15.61 27.00
N MET A 384 0.09 14.52 27.66
CA MET A 384 -0.80 13.79 28.55
C MET A 384 -0.05 13.00 29.62
N GLU A 385 -0.77 12.54 30.62
CA GLU A 385 -0.33 11.48 31.52
C GLU A 385 -0.86 10.14 31.00
N SER A 386 -0.04 9.10 31.06
CA SER A 386 -0.41 7.72 30.71
C SER A 386 0.17 6.77 31.76
N LEU A 387 -0.68 6.06 32.49
CA LEU A 387 -0.28 5.14 33.56
C LEU A 387 -0.61 3.70 33.17
N THR A 388 0.22 2.75 33.58
CA THR A 388 0.01 1.30 33.40
C THR A 388 -0.67 0.63 34.59
N THR A 389 -1.14 1.42 35.56
CA THR A 389 -1.82 0.94 36.76
C THR A 389 -2.91 1.93 37.13
N ASN A 390 -4.08 1.42 37.54
CA ASN A 390 -5.22 2.23 37.91
C ASN A 390 -4.87 3.16 39.10
N PRO A 391 -4.91 4.50 38.92
CA PRO A 391 -4.62 5.44 40.00
C PRO A 391 -5.76 5.56 41.03
N ASN A 392 -6.92 4.93 40.79
CA ASN A 392 -8.17 5.18 41.53
C ASN A 392 -8.58 6.66 41.55
N ASP A 393 -8.30 7.37 40.45
CA ASP A 393 -8.61 8.79 40.25
C ASP A 393 -9.53 8.92 39.04
N ALA A 394 -10.74 9.46 39.26
CA ALA A 394 -11.78 9.61 38.24
C ALA A 394 -11.42 10.63 37.14
N SER A 395 -10.34 11.40 37.30
CA SER A 395 -9.83 12.28 36.25
C SER A 395 -9.03 11.56 35.16
N TYR A 396 -8.71 10.28 35.34
CA TYR A 396 -8.13 9.42 34.30
C TYR A 396 -9.22 8.58 33.63
N THR A 397 -9.07 8.38 32.32
CA THR A 397 -9.90 7.49 31.53
C THR A 397 -9.14 6.20 31.26
N GLU A 398 -9.78 5.06 31.52
CA GLU A 398 -9.24 3.76 31.12
C GLU A 398 -9.39 3.58 29.60
N ILE A 399 -8.30 3.21 28.93
CA ILE A 399 -8.27 2.84 27.52
C ILE A 399 -7.57 1.49 27.35
N THR A 400 -7.83 0.82 26.23
CA THR A 400 -7.15 -0.43 25.86
C THR A 400 -6.41 -0.25 24.55
N LEU A 401 -5.10 -0.44 24.54
CA LEU A 401 -4.23 -0.40 23.36
C LEU A 401 -3.20 -1.54 23.42
N ALA A 402 -2.92 -2.19 22.29
CA ALA A 402 -2.03 -3.35 22.22
C ALA A 402 -2.30 -4.39 23.31
N LYS A 403 -3.59 -4.67 23.57
CA LYS A 403 -4.06 -5.61 24.61
C LYS A 403 -3.76 -5.20 26.06
N LYS A 404 -3.29 -3.97 26.30
CA LYS A 404 -2.97 -3.42 27.64
C LYS A 404 -3.99 -2.37 28.05
N GLN A 405 -4.34 -2.38 29.33
CA GLN A 405 -5.10 -1.30 29.96
C GLN A 405 -4.16 -0.17 30.36
N LEU A 406 -4.53 1.06 30.01
CA LEU A 406 -3.83 2.29 30.36
C LEU A 406 -4.82 3.28 30.95
N TRP A 407 -4.37 4.12 31.86
CA TRP A 407 -5.15 5.20 32.44
C TRP A 407 -4.55 6.52 31.97
N VAL A 408 -5.28 7.22 31.10
CA VAL A 408 -4.80 8.42 30.43
C VAL A 408 -5.54 9.66 30.89
N LYS A 409 -4.82 10.78 30.95
CA LYS A 409 -5.36 12.10 31.28
C LYS A 409 -4.70 13.16 30.41
N LEU A 410 -5.49 13.76 29.53
CA LEU A 410 -5.03 14.82 28.65
C LEU A 410 -4.72 16.10 29.43
N LYS A 411 -3.63 16.79 29.07
CA LYS A 411 -3.33 18.11 29.63
C LYS A 411 -4.13 19.21 28.92
N PRO A 412 -4.64 20.23 29.65
CA PRO A 412 -5.42 21.31 29.05
C PRO A 412 -4.67 22.01 27.91
N GLY A 413 -5.32 22.18 26.76
CA GLY A 413 -4.75 22.88 25.59
C GLY A 413 -3.85 22.01 24.70
N MET A 414 -3.69 20.71 25.03
CA MET A 414 -2.84 19.78 24.27
C MET A 414 -3.63 18.89 23.31
N GLU A 415 -4.90 19.21 23.03
CA GLU A 415 -5.78 18.43 22.15
C GLU A 415 -5.18 18.24 20.76
N LYS A 416 -4.56 19.30 20.19
CA LYS A 416 -3.89 19.22 18.88
C LYS A 416 -2.69 18.28 18.92
N ALA A 417 -1.80 18.46 19.90
CA ALA A 417 -0.63 17.59 20.04
C ALA A 417 -1.05 16.12 20.26
N ALA A 418 -2.07 15.88 21.09
CA ALA A 418 -2.60 14.54 21.32
C ALA A 418 -3.21 13.93 20.05
N ALA A 419 -3.97 14.71 19.27
CA ALA A 419 -4.58 14.22 18.04
C ALA A 419 -3.57 13.75 16.99
N PHE A 420 -2.41 14.41 16.89
CA PHE A 420 -1.45 14.15 15.81
C PHE A 420 -0.13 13.48 16.24
N LEU A 421 0.21 13.46 17.53
CA LEU A 421 1.43 12.83 18.06
C LEU A 421 1.17 11.64 19.01
N GLU A 422 -0.02 11.58 19.63
CA GLU A 422 -0.46 10.47 20.49
C GLU A 422 -1.81 9.92 19.97
N THR A 423 -1.90 9.76 18.65
CA THR A 423 -3.17 9.58 17.94
C THR A 423 -3.97 8.38 18.43
N HIS A 424 -3.36 7.20 18.66
CA HIS A 424 -4.08 6.05 19.21
C HIS A 424 -4.65 6.31 20.61
N ARG A 425 -3.84 6.87 21.53
CA ARG A 425 -4.29 7.19 22.90
C ARG A 425 -5.42 8.20 22.88
N TYR A 426 -5.30 9.23 22.04
CA TYR A 426 -6.32 10.25 21.92
C TYR A 426 -7.60 9.72 21.26
N ALA A 427 -7.50 8.89 20.23
CA ALA A 427 -8.65 8.23 19.60
C ALA A 427 -9.43 7.34 20.59
N ALA A 428 -8.70 6.52 21.37
CA ALA A 428 -9.30 5.70 22.43
C ALA A 428 -9.97 6.56 23.52
N LEU A 429 -9.30 7.64 23.97
CA LEU A 429 -9.85 8.60 24.93
C LEU A 429 -11.14 9.27 24.43
N LYS A 430 -11.24 9.55 23.12
CA LYS A 430 -12.43 10.13 22.49
C LYS A 430 -13.54 9.10 22.26
N GLY A 431 -13.33 7.83 22.56
CA GLY A 431 -14.33 6.76 22.50
C GLY A 431 -14.53 6.17 21.11
N ALA A 432 -13.47 6.13 20.31
CA ALA A 432 -13.45 5.45 19.02
C ALA A 432 -13.53 3.91 19.16
N SER A 433 -13.89 3.22 18.08
CA SER A 433 -13.89 1.76 18.04
C SER A 433 -12.48 1.20 17.78
N MET A 434 -11.63 1.24 18.80
CA MET A 434 -10.23 0.78 18.76
C MET A 434 -10.15 -0.75 18.93
N ALA A 435 -10.63 -1.50 17.94
CA ALA A 435 -10.87 -2.94 18.07
C ALA A 435 -10.13 -3.82 17.06
N PHE A 436 -9.67 -3.27 15.95
CA PHE A 436 -9.08 -4.08 14.89
C PHE A 436 -7.72 -4.64 15.32
N THR A 437 -7.37 -5.77 14.72
CA THR A 437 -6.07 -6.42 14.87
C THR A 437 -5.51 -6.56 13.47
N LYS A 438 -4.48 -5.78 13.13
CA LYS A 438 -3.88 -5.72 11.81
C LYS A 438 -4.86 -5.32 10.69
N MET A 439 -5.35 -4.08 10.73
CA MET A 439 -6.14 -3.52 9.62
C MET A 439 -5.18 -2.97 8.58
N GLU A 440 -4.95 -3.76 7.54
CA GLU A 440 -3.83 -3.55 6.65
C GLU A 440 -4.22 -2.82 5.35
N GLY A 441 -3.90 -3.40 4.19
CA GLY A 441 -4.05 -2.78 2.88
C GLY A 441 -5.43 -2.19 2.64
N THR A 442 -5.45 -0.98 2.09
CA THR A 442 -6.67 -0.21 1.82
C THR A 442 -6.80 0.15 0.33
N ASN A 443 -7.98 -0.05 -0.26
CA ASN A 443 -8.21 0.35 -1.66
C ASN A 443 -9.66 0.72 -1.95
N VAL A 444 -9.95 1.20 -3.16
CA VAL A 444 -11.31 1.64 -3.53
C VAL A 444 -11.72 1.15 -4.91
N ASN A 445 -12.97 0.67 -4.97
CA ASN A 445 -13.77 0.53 -6.17
C ASN A 445 -14.62 1.79 -6.31
N ILE A 446 -14.13 2.71 -7.16
CA ILE A 446 -14.68 4.02 -7.49
C ILE A 446 -16.07 3.85 -8.07
N LYS A 447 -16.21 2.93 -9.03
CA LYS A 447 -17.48 2.73 -9.77
C LYS A 447 -18.63 2.38 -8.83
N ASP A 448 -18.40 1.50 -7.86
CA ASP A 448 -19.47 1.04 -6.95
C ASP A 448 -19.51 1.82 -5.63
N LYS A 449 -18.59 2.78 -5.43
CA LYS A 449 -18.38 3.49 -4.16
C LYS A 449 -18.21 2.52 -2.99
N VAL A 450 -17.22 1.64 -3.09
CA VAL A 450 -16.84 0.68 -2.04
C VAL A 450 -15.35 0.78 -1.77
N ALA A 451 -14.95 1.01 -0.53
CA ALA A 451 -13.57 0.81 -0.11
C ALA A 451 -13.37 -0.59 0.47
N TYR A 452 -12.15 -1.08 0.47
CA TYR A 452 -11.76 -2.35 1.05
C TYR A 452 -10.63 -2.14 2.05
N SER A 453 -10.67 -2.90 3.15
CA SER A 453 -9.58 -3.01 4.11
C SER A 453 -9.29 -4.46 4.40
N ALA A 454 -8.02 -4.84 4.33
CA ALA A 454 -7.55 -6.15 4.74
C ALA A 454 -7.58 -6.28 6.27
N LEU A 455 -7.83 -7.50 6.74
CA LEU A 455 -7.69 -7.90 8.12
C LEU A 455 -6.82 -9.16 8.13
N ALA A 456 -5.51 -9.03 8.38
CA ALA A 456 -4.59 -10.17 8.39
C ALA A 456 -5.08 -11.28 9.31
N ASN A 457 -5.62 -10.92 10.48
CA ASN A 457 -6.20 -11.88 11.40
C ASN A 457 -7.46 -11.33 12.06
N ILE A 458 -8.45 -12.19 12.25
CA ILE A 458 -9.62 -11.89 13.09
C ILE A 458 -9.40 -12.60 14.42
N GLN A 459 -8.77 -11.88 15.36
CA GLN A 459 -8.36 -12.43 16.64
C GLN A 459 -8.29 -11.35 17.73
N ASP A 460 -8.00 -11.78 18.95
CA ASP A 460 -7.74 -10.91 20.10
C ASP A 460 -8.85 -9.87 20.32
N SER A 461 -8.58 -8.58 20.08
CA SER A 461 -9.48 -7.47 20.39
C SER A 461 -10.77 -7.45 19.58
N MET A 462 -10.84 -8.24 18.51
CA MET A 462 -12.02 -8.38 17.67
C MET A 462 -12.96 -9.51 18.11
N VAL A 463 -12.48 -10.46 18.91
CA VAL A 463 -13.21 -11.69 19.26
C VAL A 463 -13.82 -11.55 20.65
N ILE A 464 -15.08 -11.95 20.80
CA ILE A 464 -15.78 -11.89 22.11
C ILE A 464 -14.98 -12.65 23.17
N GLY A 465 -14.55 -11.94 24.23
CA GLY A 465 -13.75 -12.51 25.32
C GLY A 465 -12.26 -12.71 24.99
N GLY A 466 -11.80 -12.28 23.81
CA GLY A 466 -10.39 -12.28 23.43
C GLY A 466 -9.56 -11.25 24.21
N LYS A 467 -8.23 -11.35 24.12
CA LYS A 467 -7.32 -10.40 24.77
C LYS A 467 -7.49 -9.01 24.17
N GLY A 468 -7.65 -7.99 25.01
CA GLY A 468 -7.88 -6.62 24.55
C GLY A 468 -9.28 -6.35 24.00
N TYR A 469 -10.21 -7.31 24.08
CA TYR A 469 -11.60 -7.10 23.64
C TYR A 469 -12.32 -6.08 24.53
N VAL A 470 -12.98 -5.11 23.90
CA VAL A 470 -13.80 -4.09 24.57
C VAL A 470 -15.17 -4.09 23.92
N ALA A 471 -16.20 -4.53 24.65
CA ALA A 471 -17.56 -4.66 24.13
C ALA A 471 -18.12 -3.34 23.57
N GLY A 472 -17.72 -2.20 24.16
CA GLY A 472 -18.13 -0.87 23.72
C GLY A 472 -17.61 -0.46 22.34
N HIS A 473 -16.64 -1.17 21.76
CA HIS A 473 -16.13 -0.87 20.41
C HIS A 473 -17.03 -1.41 19.30
N ASN A 474 -18.05 -2.22 19.60
CA ASN A 474 -19.01 -2.75 18.62
C ASN A 474 -18.35 -3.56 17.47
N VAL A 475 -17.25 -4.25 17.75
CA VAL A 475 -16.67 -5.26 16.86
C VAL A 475 -16.59 -6.54 17.67
N ALA A 476 -17.35 -7.58 17.29
CA ALA A 476 -17.58 -8.74 18.14
C ALA A 476 -17.76 -10.02 17.30
N PHE A 477 -16.66 -10.56 16.81
CA PHE A 477 -16.65 -11.84 16.11
C PHE A 477 -16.85 -12.99 17.11
N SER A 478 -17.65 -13.98 16.71
CA SER A 478 -18.00 -15.10 17.59
C SER A 478 -16.85 -16.07 17.84
N LYS A 479 -15.87 -16.12 16.93
CA LYS A 479 -14.71 -17.00 17.01
C LYS A 479 -13.49 -16.37 16.34
N LYS A 480 -12.31 -16.83 16.76
CA LYS A 480 -11.05 -16.57 16.09
C LYS A 480 -11.07 -17.15 14.67
N ILE A 481 -10.55 -16.37 13.72
CA ILE A 481 -10.22 -16.81 12.36
C ILE A 481 -8.82 -16.26 12.06
N THR A 482 -7.83 -17.12 12.27
CA THR A 482 -6.41 -16.77 12.10
C THR A 482 -6.12 -16.39 10.65
N ALA A 483 -6.78 -17.03 9.70
CA ALA A 483 -6.69 -16.71 8.27
C ALA A 483 -7.28 -15.34 7.88
N GLY A 484 -7.91 -14.59 8.80
CA GLY A 484 -8.35 -13.23 8.52
C GLY A 484 -9.47 -13.09 7.49
N GLY A 485 -9.54 -11.94 6.83
CA GLY A 485 -10.54 -11.63 5.82
C GLY A 485 -10.42 -10.23 5.22
N VAL A 486 -11.34 -9.87 4.33
CA VAL A 486 -11.40 -8.52 3.72
C VAL A 486 -12.72 -7.87 4.11
N LEU A 487 -12.65 -6.67 4.69
CA LEU A 487 -13.79 -5.79 4.91
C LEU A 487 -14.12 -5.01 3.64
N ALA A 488 -15.40 -4.80 3.40
CA ALA A 488 -15.90 -3.83 2.45
C ALA A 488 -16.61 -2.70 3.20
N HIS A 489 -16.40 -1.48 2.74
CA HIS A 489 -16.96 -0.25 3.28
C HIS A 489 -17.79 0.45 2.22
N LYS A 490 -19.11 0.59 2.44
CA LYS A 490 -19.96 1.33 1.53
C LYS A 490 -19.76 2.83 1.73
N LEU A 491 -19.45 3.57 0.65
CA LEU A 491 -19.14 5.00 0.70
C LEU A 491 -20.33 5.89 0.28
N GLY A 492 -20.39 7.12 0.80
CA GLY A 492 -21.42 8.12 0.46
C GLY A 492 -21.04 9.57 0.80
N ASN A 493 -21.96 10.51 0.54
CA ASN A 493 -21.65 11.94 0.38
C ASN A 493 -22.41 12.91 1.31
N SER A 494 -22.93 12.45 2.44
CA SER A 494 -23.63 13.35 3.37
C SER A 494 -23.56 12.80 4.79
N PHE A 495 -22.50 13.22 5.49
CA PHE A 495 -22.28 12.82 6.88
C PHE A 495 -21.82 14.01 7.72
N THR A 496 -22.31 14.07 8.94
CA THR A 496 -21.79 14.97 9.97
C THR A 496 -20.91 14.17 10.90
N ASP A 497 -19.84 14.78 11.40
CA ASP A 497 -19.08 14.20 12.49
C ASP A 497 -19.91 14.12 13.79
N ASN A 498 -19.30 13.58 14.85
CA ASN A 498 -19.89 13.47 16.18
C ASN A 498 -20.26 14.83 16.82
N GLU A 499 -19.81 15.95 16.26
CA GLU A 499 -20.13 17.30 16.71
C GLU A 499 -21.22 17.97 15.85
N GLY A 500 -21.72 17.26 14.82
CA GLY A 500 -22.74 17.77 13.90
C GLY A 500 -22.16 18.62 12.76
N SER A 501 -20.83 18.70 12.61
CA SER A 501 -20.19 19.43 11.52
C SER A 501 -20.17 18.60 10.25
N ALA A 502 -20.46 19.21 9.10
CA ALA A 502 -20.40 18.52 7.82
C ALA A 502 -18.96 18.08 7.49
N ILE A 503 -18.81 16.83 7.05
CA ILE A 503 -17.54 16.32 6.52
C ILE A 503 -17.47 16.65 5.03
N ASN A 504 -16.45 17.40 4.61
CA ASN A 504 -16.28 17.86 3.24
C ASN A 504 -15.74 16.75 2.31
N SER A 505 -16.55 15.71 2.09
CA SER A 505 -16.19 14.54 1.28
C SER A 505 -17.41 13.85 0.68
N GLU A 506 -17.26 13.34 -0.55
CA GLU A 506 -18.27 12.48 -1.20
C GLU A 506 -17.99 10.97 -1.06
N TRP A 507 -16.97 10.63 -0.27
CA TRP A 507 -16.34 9.30 -0.21
C TRP A 507 -16.25 8.78 1.23
N VAL A 508 -17.14 9.25 2.11
CA VAL A 508 -17.14 8.87 3.53
C VAL A 508 -17.68 7.44 3.69
N PRO A 509 -16.96 6.54 4.38
CA PRO A 509 -17.49 5.22 4.75
C PRO A 509 -18.70 5.35 5.67
N LEU A 510 -19.81 4.74 5.26
CA LEU A 510 -21.09 4.73 5.99
C LEU A 510 -21.29 3.43 6.77
N TYR A 511 -20.93 2.30 6.15
CA TYR A 511 -21.13 0.97 6.72
C TYR A 511 -19.98 0.04 6.37
N SER A 512 -19.65 -0.89 7.24
CA SER A 512 -18.70 -1.98 7.00
C SER A 512 -19.38 -3.35 7.07
N TYR A 513 -18.92 -4.30 6.26
CA TYR A 513 -19.30 -5.72 6.31
C TYR A 513 -18.18 -6.60 5.75
N MET A 514 -18.15 -7.89 6.12
CA MET A 514 -17.17 -8.83 5.57
C MET A 514 -17.48 -9.13 4.09
N LEU A 515 -16.48 -8.93 3.22
CA LEU A 515 -16.53 -9.29 1.81
C LEU A 515 -16.07 -10.74 1.59
N LEU A 516 -14.89 -11.06 2.12
CA LEU A 516 -14.23 -12.35 2.03
C LEU A 516 -13.71 -12.76 3.39
N MET A 517 -13.66 -14.07 3.63
CA MET A 517 -13.14 -14.66 4.85
C MET A 517 -12.18 -15.78 4.48
N GLY A 518 -11.04 -15.83 5.16
CA GLY A 518 -10.19 -17.01 5.16
C GLY A 518 -10.82 -18.17 5.92
N GLU A 519 -10.14 -19.32 5.93
CA GLU A 519 -10.58 -20.51 6.65
C GLU A 519 -9.41 -21.19 7.35
N ASP A 520 -9.49 -21.27 8.68
CA ASP A 520 -8.54 -22.05 9.48
C ASP A 520 -8.79 -23.55 9.28
N LEU A 521 -7.72 -24.33 9.15
CA LEU A 521 -7.78 -25.78 9.16
C LEU A 521 -7.85 -26.30 10.61
N ALA A 522 -8.59 -27.40 10.81
CA ALA A 522 -8.65 -28.08 12.11
C ALA A 522 -7.29 -28.68 12.52
N ALA A 523 -6.47 -29.04 11.55
CA ALA A 523 -5.12 -29.54 11.73
C ALA A 523 -4.23 -29.08 10.58
N LYS A 524 -2.93 -28.95 10.85
CA LYS A 524 -1.91 -28.63 9.86
C LYS A 524 -1.92 -29.66 8.71
N ASP A 525 -1.89 -29.20 7.47
CA ASP A 525 -1.84 -30.09 6.30
C ASP A 525 -0.43 -30.68 6.07
N SER A 526 -0.26 -31.50 5.03
CA SER A 526 1.03 -32.14 4.72
C SER A 526 2.13 -31.18 4.27
N LEU A 527 1.77 -29.96 3.83
CA LEU A 527 2.71 -28.93 3.39
C LEU A 527 3.08 -27.96 4.52
N GLY A 528 2.33 -28.00 5.62
CA GLY A 528 2.54 -27.20 6.81
C GLY A 528 1.54 -26.07 7.00
N ASN A 529 0.54 -25.95 6.12
CA ASN A 529 -0.46 -24.89 6.18
C ASN A 529 -1.41 -25.13 7.35
N THR A 530 -1.79 -24.04 8.02
CA THR A 530 -2.84 -24.01 9.05
C THR A 530 -4.09 -23.28 8.58
N ALA A 531 -4.06 -22.66 7.40
CA ALA A 531 -5.23 -22.16 6.68
C ALA A 531 -5.48 -22.96 5.41
N ASN A 532 -6.73 -22.95 4.93
CA ASN A 532 -7.15 -23.65 3.73
C ASN A 532 -6.45 -23.06 2.50
N PRO A 533 -5.56 -23.82 1.82
CA PRO A 533 -4.74 -23.29 0.74
C PRO A 533 -5.55 -22.77 -0.45
N ASP A 534 -6.82 -23.19 -0.62
CA ASP A 534 -7.70 -22.76 -1.70
C ASP A 534 -8.53 -21.50 -1.38
N LYS A 535 -8.24 -20.84 -0.26
CA LYS A 535 -8.82 -19.55 0.14
C LYS A 535 -7.71 -18.57 0.48
N ILE A 536 -8.07 -17.30 0.67
CA ILE A 536 -7.13 -16.31 1.21
C ILE A 536 -6.75 -16.68 2.66
N ALA A 537 -5.51 -16.40 3.04
CA ALA A 537 -5.08 -16.41 4.43
C ALA A 537 -4.20 -15.20 4.72
N SER A 538 -4.54 -14.47 5.77
CA SER A 538 -3.88 -13.22 6.15
C SER A 538 -3.73 -12.26 4.97
N PRO A 539 -4.87 -11.87 4.35
CA PRO A 539 -4.84 -10.85 3.33
C PRO A 539 -4.27 -9.57 3.95
N ASP A 540 -3.38 -8.94 3.21
CA ASP A 540 -2.66 -7.75 3.63
C ASP A 540 -2.75 -6.73 2.48
N ASN A 541 -1.89 -6.86 1.48
CA ASN A 541 -1.80 -5.94 0.37
C ASN A 541 -3.06 -5.96 -0.54
N LEU A 542 -3.76 -4.82 -0.67
CA LEU A 542 -4.97 -4.69 -1.52
C LEU A 542 -4.81 -3.67 -2.66
N LYS A 543 -5.15 -4.07 -3.88
CA LYS A 543 -5.28 -3.17 -5.05
C LYS A 543 -6.47 -3.49 -5.93
N PHE A 544 -7.26 -2.49 -6.28
CA PHE A 544 -8.39 -2.65 -7.19
C PHE A 544 -8.05 -2.15 -8.60
N SER A 545 -8.39 -2.95 -9.62
CA SER A 545 -8.38 -2.52 -11.01
C SER A 545 -9.82 -2.23 -11.45
N GLU A 546 -10.07 -0.97 -11.83
CA GLU A 546 -11.36 -0.54 -12.36
C GLU A 546 -11.65 -1.20 -13.70
N THR A 547 -10.63 -1.29 -14.56
CA THR A 547 -10.74 -1.88 -15.89
C THR A 547 -11.03 -3.38 -15.82
N LEU A 548 -10.28 -4.13 -15.00
CA LEU A 548 -10.43 -5.58 -14.90
C LEU A 548 -11.58 -6.00 -13.97
N ARG A 549 -12.13 -5.07 -13.17
CA ARG A 549 -13.13 -5.33 -12.13
C ARG A 549 -12.63 -6.35 -11.10
N THR A 550 -11.36 -6.22 -10.73
CA THR A 550 -10.65 -7.19 -9.91
C THR A 550 -10.00 -6.51 -8.71
N LEU A 551 -10.30 -7.04 -7.52
CA LEU A 551 -9.53 -6.80 -6.30
C LEU A 551 -8.40 -7.82 -6.25
N PHE A 552 -7.16 -7.34 -6.36
CA PHE A 552 -5.96 -8.12 -6.11
C PHE A 552 -5.65 -8.11 -4.61
N ILE A 553 -5.27 -9.28 -4.08
CA ILE A 553 -5.08 -9.54 -2.66
C ILE A 553 -3.76 -10.30 -2.47
N GLY A 554 -2.76 -9.63 -1.93
CA GLY A 554 -1.52 -10.25 -1.46
C GLY A 554 -1.68 -10.80 -0.04
N GLU A 555 -0.98 -11.88 0.26
CA GLU A 555 -0.97 -12.49 1.60
C GLU A 555 0.36 -12.21 2.32
N ASP A 556 0.26 -11.80 3.59
CA ASP A 556 1.30 -11.92 4.61
C ASP A 556 0.84 -12.92 5.67
N SER A 557 1.06 -14.21 5.39
CA SER A 557 0.58 -15.29 6.24
C SER A 557 1.70 -16.12 6.82
N GLY A 558 1.65 -16.30 8.14
CA GLY A 558 2.23 -17.46 8.81
C GLY A 558 1.37 -18.74 8.70
N ASN A 559 0.16 -18.64 8.11
CA ASN A 559 -0.80 -19.75 8.01
C ASN A 559 -0.71 -20.52 6.69
N HIS A 560 -0.27 -19.88 5.62
CA HIS A 560 0.20 -20.54 4.41
C HIS A 560 1.72 -20.60 4.43
N VAL A 561 2.30 -21.74 4.05
CA VAL A 561 3.76 -21.85 3.99
C VAL A 561 4.33 -21.13 2.77
N ASN A 562 3.60 -21.09 1.66
CA ASN A 562 3.85 -20.23 0.53
C ASN A 562 2.70 -19.23 0.45
N ASN A 563 2.98 -17.94 0.47
CA ASN A 563 1.95 -16.92 0.32
C ASN A 563 1.57 -16.74 -1.15
N PHE A 564 0.34 -16.26 -1.36
CA PHE A 564 -0.23 -16.14 -2.69
C PHE A 564 -0.62 -14.70 -3.03
N LEU A 565 -0.65 -14.42 -4.34
CA LEU A 565 -1.43 -13.30 -4.87
C LEU A 565 -2.72 -13.84 -5.47
N TRP A 566 -3.84 -13.29 -5.04
CA TRP A 566 -5.17 -13.63 -5.54
C TRP A 566 -5.78 -12.51 -6.39
N ALA A 567 -6.66 -12.89 -7.30
CA ALA A 567 -7.55 -11.99 -8.03
C ALA A 567 -9.00 -12.36 -7.72
N TYR A 568 -9.71 -11.44 -7.05
CA TYR A 568 -11.14 -11.53 -6.80
C TYR A 568 -11.91 -10.62 -7.75
N ASN A 569 -12.64 -11.19 -8.71
CA ASN A 569 -13.50 -10.39 -9.58
C ASN A 569 -14.78 -10.02 -8.83
N VAL A 570 -15.06 -8.72 -8.68
CA VAL A 570 -16.18 -8.25 -7.84
C VAL A 570 -17.55 -8.47 -8.47
N ASP A 571 -17.60 -8.64 -9.80
CA ASP A 571 -18.85 -8.84 -10.54
C ASP A 571 -19.23 -10.33 -10.59
N THR A 572 -18.27 -11.22 -10.87
CA THR A 572 -18.49 -12.68 -10.93
C THR A 572 -18.31 -13.38 -9.58
N LYS A 573 -17.63 -12.73 -8.63
CA LYS A 573 -17.21 -13.26 -7.31
C LYS A 573 -16.23 -14.44 -7.39
N GLU A 574 -15.58 -14.63 -8.54
CA GLU A 574 -14.55 -15.65 -8.74
C GLU A 574 -13.25 -15.22 -8.05
N LEU A 575 -12.71 -16.07 -7.18
CA LEU A 575 -11.40 -15.90 -6.53
C LEU A 575 -10.38 -16.81 -7.22
N THR A 576 -9.29 -16.23 -7.72
CA THR A 576 -8.31 -16.92 -8.58
C THR A 576 -6.89 -16.73 -8.06
N ARG A 577 -6.15 -17.83 -7.81
CA ARG A 577 -4.73 -17.79 -7.47
C ARG A 577 -3.90 -17.43 -8.70
N LEU A 578 -3.10 -16.36 -8.61
CA LEU A 578 -2.29 -15.85 -9.73
C LEU A 578 -0.81 -16.21 -9.61
N LEU A 579 -0.25 -16.08 -8.40
CA LEU A 579 1.17 -16.21 -8.11
C LEU A 579 1.33 -16.90 -6.75
N SER A 580 2.43 -17.64 -6.61
CA SER A 580 2.97 -18.10 -5.33
C SER A 580 4.35 -17.51 -5.10
N THR A 581 4.61 -16.99 -3.91
CA THR A 581 5.94 -16.55 -3.48
C THR A 581 6.77 -17.75 -2.99
N PRO A 582 8.11 -17.59 -2.84
CA PRO A 582 8.93 -18.58 -2.14
C PRO A 582 8.38 -18.86 -0.73
N ALA A 583 8.62 -20.06 -0.21
CA ALA A 583 8.10 -20.45 1.09
C ALA A 583 8.65 -19.56 2.21
N GLY A 584 7.79 -19.15 3.13
CA GLY A 584 8.12 -18.22 4.21
C GLY A 584 8.24 -16.76 3.79
N ALA A 585 8.12 -16.43 2.49
CA ALA A 585 7.94 -15.05 2.03
C ALA A 585 6.46 -14.67 2.05
N GLU A 586 6.18 -13.37 2.12
CA GLU A 586 4.86 -12.79 1.84
C GLU A 586 4.77 -12.20 0.42
N SER A 587 3.56 -11.93 -0.05
CA SER A 587 3.27 -11.34 -1.36
C SER A 587 2.91 -9.86 -1.24
N THR A 588 3.90 -8.98 -1.39
CA THR A 588 3.76 -7.54 -1.16
C THR A 588 4.06 -6.69 -2.42
N GLY A 589 4.19 -5.36 -2.25
CA GLY A 589 4.52 -4.37 -3.29
C GLY A 589 3.51 -4.31 -4.42
N LEU A 590 2.28 -4.71 -4.10
CA LEU A 590 1.20 -4.88 -5.04
C LEU A 590 0.79 -3.53 -5.62
N HIS A 591 0.82 -3.41 -6.94
CA HIS A 591 0.28 -2.25 -7.65
C HIS A 591 -0.35 -2.71 -8.96
N ALA A 592 -1.66 -2.50 -9.09
CA ALA A 592 -2.39 -2.80 -10.32
C ALA A 592 -2.48 -1.54 -11.19
N VAL A 593 -1.92 -1.62 -12.39
CA VAL A 593 -1.84 -0.52 -13.35
C VAL A 593 -2.75 -0.85 -14.52
N ASP A 594 -3.87 -0.14 -14.62
CA ASP A 594 -4.83 -0.36 -15.69
C ASP A 594 -4.23 -0.03 -17.07
N SER A 595 -3.52 1.09 -17.20
CA SER A 595 -2.86 1.47 -18.45
C SER A 595 -1.71 2.46 -18.28
N ILE A 596 -0.52 2.11 -18.78
CA ILE A 596 0.59 3.03 -19.08
C ILE A 596 1.02 2.78 -20.52
N ASN A 597 0.88 3.79 -21.38
CA ASN A 597 1.06 3.69 -22.84
C ASN A 597 0.28 2.52 -23.47
N GLY A 598 -0.92 2.22 -22.93
CA GLY A 598 -1.79 1.15 -23.42
C GLY A 598 -1.50 -0.24 -22.86
N TRP A 599 -0.49 -0.40 -21.99
CA TRP A 599 -0.12 -1.67 -21.37
C TRP A 599 -0.59 -1.76 -19.92
N THR A 600 -0.95 -2.95 -19.48
CA THR A 600 -1.44 -3.25 -18.12
C THR A 600 -0.38 -4.01 -17.34
N TYR A 601 -0.19 -3.65 -16.07
CA TYR A 601 0.82 -4.27 -15.20
C TYR A 601 0.24 -4.65 -13.84
N ILE A 602 0.78 -5.73 -13.26
CA ILE A 602 0.55 -6.07 -11.85
C ILE A 602 1.95 -6.17 -11.22
N MET A 603 2.35 -5.11 -10.50
CA MET A 603 3.58 -5.12 -9.73
C MET A 603 3.44 -6.11 -8.58
N SER A 604 4.49 -6.88 -8.33
CA SER A 604 4.52 -7.87 -7.26
C SER A 604 5.98 -8.13 -6.92
N ASN A 605 6.37 -7.76 -5.71
CA ASN A 605 7.60 -8.26 -5.10
C ASN A 605 7.20 -9.28 -4.03
N PHE A 606 8.19 -9.81 -3.34
CA PHE A 606 8.00 -10.61 -2.15
C PHE A 606 9.10 -10.21 -1.16
N GLN A 607 8.88 -10.39 0.13
CA GLN A 607 9.90 -10.13 1.14
C GLN A 607 10.31 -11.37 1.94
N HIS A 608 11.47 -11.26 2.62
CA HIS A 608 12.00 -12.17 3.64
C HIS A 608 11.86 -13.69 3.36
N PRO A 609 12.30 -14.19 2.17
CA PRO A 609 12.08 -15.59 1.82
C PRO A 609 12.75 -16.55 2.79
N GLY A 610 12.00 -17.56 3.22
CA GLY A 610 12.45 -18.57 4.17
C GLY A 610 12.31 -18.17 5.64
N ASP A 611 11.71 -17.03 5.95
CA ASP A 611 11.52 -16.53 7.33
C ASP A 611 10.31 -17.17 8.04
N SER A 612 10.28 -18.51 8.06
CA SER A 612 9.27 -19.24 8.82
C SER A 612 9.77 -20.59 9.28
N SER A 613 9.40 -20.97 10.51
CA SER A 613 9.70 -22.30 11.07
C SER A 613 8.90 -23.41 10.39
N SER A 614 7.86 -23.08 9.62
CA SER A 614 7.07 -24.05 8.85
C SER A 614 7.71 -24.41 7.51
N VAL A 615 8.80 -23.74 7.10
CA VAL A 615 9.52 -24.05 5.86
C VAL A 615 10.36 -25.32 6.05
N PRO A 616 10.14 -26.39 5.26
CA PRO A 616 10.95 -27.60 5.34
C PRO A 616 12.41 -27.37 4.95
N GLU A 617 13.33 -28.15 5.53
CA GLU A 617 14.78 -27.95 5.38
C GLU A 617 15.27 -28.05 3.92
N ASP A 618 14.70 -28.96 3.13
CA ASP A 618 15.03 -29.12 1.72
C ASP A 618 14.59 -27.91 0.87
N VAL A 619 13.42 -27.33 1.19
CA VAL A 619 12.95 -26.08 0.58
C VAL A 619 13.82 -24.90 1.03
N LYS A 620 14.15 -24.82 2.32
CA LYS A 620 14.99 -23.76 2.89
C LYS A 620 16.39 -23.74 2.27
N ALA A 621 16.97 -24.91 2.01
CA ALA A 621 18.25 -25.02 1.31
C ALA A 621 18.20 -24.42 -0.10
N LEU A 622 17.11 -24.68 -0.85
CA LEU A 622 16.91 -24.11 -2.18
C LEU A 622 16.65 -22.60 -2.14
N ILE A 623 15.89 -22.11 -1.16
CA ILE A 623 15.71 -20.67 -0.93
C ILE A 623 17.05 -19.99 -0.68
N ASN A 624 17.90 -20.56 0.17
CA ASN A 624 19.22 -20.03 0.45
C ASN A 624 20.09 -19.98 -0.82
N GLN A 625 20.02 -20.99 -1.67
CA GLN A 625 20.69 -21.00 -2.97
C GLN A 625 20.14 -19.93 -3.92
N ASN A 626 18.83 -19.74 -3.95
CA ASN A 626 18.16 -18.83 -4.87
C ASN A 626 18.29 -17.36 -4.45
N TYR A 627 18.43 -17.06 -3.17
CA TYR A 627 18.24 -15.71 -2.61
C TYR A 627 19.35 -15.27 -1.65
N ASN A 628 20.61 -15.46 -2.05
CA ASN A 628 21.79 -14.98 -1.33
C ASN A 628 21.82 -15.42 0.15
N ASN A 629 21.46 -16.67 0.45
CA ASN A 629 21.27 -17.22 1.81
C ASN A 629 20.09 -16.61 2.59
N GLY A 630 19.00 -16.29 1.88
CA GLY A 630 17.80 -15.70 2.48
C GLY A 630 18.07 -14.29 3.00
N TYR A 631 18.89 -13.52 2.28
CA TYR A 631 19.14 -12.09 2.52
C TYR A 631 18.59 -11.22 1.39
N SER A 632 17.99 -11.83 0.38
CA SER A 632 17.55 -11.11 -0.80
C SER A 632 16.13 -11.44 -1.19
N ALA A 633 15.49 -10.48 -1.84
CA ALA A 633 14.17 -10.59 -2.41
C ALA A 633 14.17 -10.05 -3.83
N ASN A 634 13.15 -10.39 -4.63
CA ASN A 634 13.01 -9.84 -5.97
C ASN A 634 12.03 -8.66 -5.96
N VAL A 635 12.41 -7.59 -6.66
CA VAL A 635 11.46 -6.53 -7.09
C VAL A 635 11.09 -6.80 -8.53
N GLY A 636 9.80 -6.87 -8.85
CA GLY A 636 9.34 -7.25 -10.18
C GLY A 636 7.85 -7.09 -10.41
N TYR A 637 7.37 -7.76 -11.47
CA TYR A 637 5.98 -7.66 -11.91
C TYR A 637 5.53 -8.93 -12.64
N ILE A 638 4.22 -9.14 -12.68
CA ILE A 638 3.58 -10.16 -13.51
C ILE A 638 3.39 -9.60 -14.92
N THR A 639 3.79 -10.38 -15.92
CA THR A 639 3.72 -10.04 -17.35
C THR A 639 3.29 -11.26 -18.16
N ALA A 640 3.28 -11.14 -19.49
CA ALA A 640 3.18 -12.25 -20.42
C ALA A 640 4.26 -12.14 -21.51
N ASP A 641 4.66 -13.29 -22.04
CA ASP A 641 5.63 -13.40 -23.13
C ASP A 641 4.97 -14.00 -24.39
N PRO A 642 5.32 -13.50 -25.59
CA PRO A 642 6.28 -12.44 -25.87
C PRO A 642 5.74 -11.01 -25.69
N ILE A 643 4.44 -10.84 -25.37
CA ILE A 643 3.76 -9.54 -25.32
C ILE A 643 2.94 -9.44 -24.03
N ALA A 644 3.09 -8.32 -23.30
CA ALA A 644 2.37 -8.02 -22.07
C ALA A 644 0.87 -7.79 -22.32
N PRO A 645 0.02 -7.92 -21.29
CA PRO A 645 -1.39 -7.54 -21.39
C PRO A 645 -1.60 -6.07 -21.76
N SER A 646 -2.64 -5.81 -22.55
CA SER A 646 -3.01 -4.47 -23.04
C SER A 646 -4.52 -4.27 -22.97
N VAL A 647 -4.95 -3.01 -22.85
CA VAL A 647 -6.38 -2.62 -22.88
C VAL A 647 -6.92 -2.41 -24.30
N THR A 648 -6.08 -2.62 -25.31
CA THR A 648 -6.41 -2.58 -26.74
C THR A 648 -5.71 -3.72 -27.47
N THR A 649 -6.30 -4.23 -28.56
CA THR A 649 -5.61 -5.21 -29.40
C THR A 649 -4.34 -4.59 -30.00
N LYS A 650 -3.22 -5.29 -29.91
CA LYS A 650 -1.90 -4.84 -30.40
C LYS A 650 -1.57 -5.44 -31.76
#